data_AF-A0A6B2LZN6-F1
#
_entry.id   AF-A0A6B2LZN6-F1
#
_cell.length_a   1.000
_cell.length_b   1.000
_cell.length_c   1.000
_cell.angle_alpha   90.00
_cell.angle_beta   90.00
_cell.angle_gamma   90.00
#
_symmetry.space_group_name_H-M   'P 1'
#
loop_
_entity.id
_entity.type
_entity.pdbx_description
1 polymer ?
#
loop_
_entity_poly.entity_id
_entity_poly.type
_entity_poly.pdbx_seq_one_letter_code
_entity_poly.pdbx_strand_id
1 'polypeptide(L)'
;MVDAQTHDKKPPNLIVIVVDDLGWADLGCYGSNFYDTPALDAMALEGIRFDNAYAASPVCSPTRAALMTGRHPVRVDITDWIRGYEQKNPLLQTPEDRDNLPLEEVTLAEVLKEHGYSTGYFGKWHLGETPEFWPENQGFDVNKGGFSKGSPPGGYYSPYKNPRLDDGPEAEYLTDRLTDEAIAYVRENKDDPFMVYLAYYSVHTPIQGAKDWDDHYKAKRDALDLEDPDAFAVEGKAKTRLHQSNPKYAAMVRSVDENVGRLLDELDALGLEEETVIVFTSDNGGLSTQGGGLAPTANLPLRSGKGWCYEGGIRVPLIVRAPDKTKPGSVSSQAAISMDLMPTVLDLLDLPARPDLHLDGISLAPAISEPAQSTPRTLVWHYPHYHGSTWAPGSAIRSGDWKLIQHYETGTRELYNLAEDLGESSDLSECNPEKFEEMVAAQEGWLNRMGAKLPIPKAPKAKKPNFIIIYADDLGYGDLNSYGATGILTPNLDQMAAEGIRFTSAYATAATCTPSRYSLLTGSYPWRNKDAKILSGNAGMIIGEDERTVPSTLKEAGYTTGVVGKWHIGLGNGKVDWNGEIRPTPLDVGFDHSYIMAATNDRVPCVYVDGRRVENLDPDDPITVVYGGDNPFPEIPTGKEHPELLRMTHSDTQHWDTIVDGVGRIGFSKGGKNAEWDDETMAENFLNKAKAFISENKDEPFFLYYALHQPHVPRLPSPRFAGATDHGPRGDVIVELDWCVGEFMDHLKKEGIDEDTIVVFSSDNGPILDDGYLDESPERIGNHKPAGPLRGGKYSQFDGGSRVPMILRAPGRATPGVSDALLSHADFLASFAKIAGVCIPEAEMADSVDMTAALLGATRSGRDQLVAEGFGARMVLRSGDWVLIPPYEGPRLFYDKDIETGNSKQPQLYNLNQDIGQRDNLAGKYPEKVAEMMAILDSIQHKGS
;
A
#
# COMPACT_ATOMS: atom_id res chain seq x y z
N MET A 1 11.48 -66.43 55.41
CA MET A 1 12.47 -65.33 55.51
C MET A 1 13.28 -65.42 54.23
N VAL A 2 13.01 -64.63 53.20
CA VAL A 2 13.04 -63.16 53.16
C VAL A 2 11.84 -62.61 52.37
N ASP A 3 11.18 -61.60 52.94
CA ASP A 3 10.20 -60.74 52.27
C ASP A 3 10.91 -59.92 51.19
N ALA A 4 10.39 -59.93 49.96
CA ALA A 4 10.66 -58.88 48.98
C ALA A 4 9.45 -57.96 48.96
N GLN A 5 9.50 -56.91 49.79
CA GLN A 5 8.65 -55.74 49.64
C GLN A 5 8.94 -55.13 48.27
N THR A 6 8.03 -55.30 47.31
CA THR A 6 7.96 -54.44 46.13
C THR A 6 7.50 -53.08 46.62
N HIS A 7 8.45 -52.19 46.89
CA HIS A 7 8.13 -50.76 46.97
C HIS A 7 7.64 -50.34 45.59
N ASP A 8 6.36 -49.93 45.48
CA ASP A 8 5.87 -49.19 44.31
C ASP A 8 6.75 -47.93 44.18
N LYS A 9 7.69 -47.95 43.23
CA LYS A 9 8.56 -46.79 42.95
C LYS A 9 7.67 -45.72 42.32
N LYS A 10 7.57 -44.55 42.96
CA LYS A 10 6.83 -43.40 42.44
C LYS A 10 7.38 -43.02 41.05
N PRO A 11 6.53 -42.67 40.06
CA PRO A 11 6.99 -42.17 38.78
C PRO A 11 7.90 -40.94 38.97
N PRO A 12 8.98 -40.78 38.18
CA PRO A 12 9.84 -39.60 38.28
C PRO A 12 9.08 -38.31 37.92
N ASN A 13 9.50 -37.17 38.46
CA ASN A 13 9.03 -35.86 38.05
C ASN A 13 9.64 -35.48 36.69
N LEU A 14 9.02 -34.50 36.03
CA LEU A 14 9.52 -33.96 34.77
C LEU A 14 9.70 -32.44 34.85
N ILE A 15 10.85 -31.96 34.42
CA ILE A 15 11.09 -30.54 34.15
C ILE A 15 11.57 -30.39 32.71
N VAL A 16 10.85 -29.59 31.92
CA VAL A 16 11.25 -29.20 30.57
C VAL A 16 11.53 -27.70 30.58
N ILE A 17 12.77 -27.33 30.31
CA ILE A 17 13.25 -25.95 30.23
C ILE A 17 13.45 -25.62 28.75
N VAL A 18 12.71 -24.63 28.26
CA VAL A 18 12.81 -24.14 26.88
C VAL A 18 13.16 -22.66 26.91
N VAL A 19 14.30 -22.32 26.34
CA VAL A 19 14.77 -20.93 26.21
C VAL A 19 14.37 -20.40 24.83
N ASP A 20 13.98 -19.12 24.76
CA ASP A 20 13.55 -18.47 23.52
C ASP A 20 14.75 -17.87 22.78
N ASP A 21 14.91 -18.16 21.50
CA ASP A 21 16.00 -17.61 20.65
C ASP A 21 17.43 -17.84 21.17
N LEU A 22 17.66 -18.94 21.90
CA LEU A 22 18.98 -19.33 22.38
C LEU A 22 19.70 -20.19 21.32
N GLY A 23 20.81 -19.68 20.79
CA GLY A 23 21.63 -20.35 19.80
C GLY A 23 22.44 -21.51 20.38
N TRP A 24 22.81 -22.44 19.50
CA TRP A 24 23.66 -23.59 19.82
C TRP A 24 24.93 -23.21 20.60
N ALA A 25 25.58 -22.11 20.23
CA ALA A 25 26.86 -21.69 20.78
C ALA A 25 26.71 -20.74 21.98
N ASP A 26 25.50 -20.52 22.49
CA ASP A 26 25.25 -19.51 23.52
C ASP A 26 25.53 -20.02 24.95
N LEU A 27 26.00 -21.26 25.10
CA LEU A 27 26.36 -21.88 26.39
C LEU A 27 27.84 -22.25 26.44
N GLY A 28 28.44 -22.19 27.64
CA GLY A 28 29.82 -22.59 27.90
C GLY A 28 30.12 -24.02 27.47
N CYS A 29 29.24 -24.97 27.84
CA CYS A 29 29.35 -26.38 27.47
C CYS A 29 29.21 -26.66 25.97
N TYR A 30 28.80 -25.66 25.17
CA TYR A 30 28.74 -25.69 23.71
C TYR A 30 29.80 -24.81 23.03
N GLY A 31 30.73 -24.25 23.81
CA GLY A 31 31.90 -23.53 23.30
C GLY A 31 31.80 -22.00 23.34
N SER A 32 30.79 -21.42 24.01
CA SER A 32 30.82 -19.99 24.28
C SER A 32 32.04 -19.63 25.13
N ASN A 33 32.77 -18.60 24.72
CA ASN A 33 33.87 -18.03 25.49
C ASN A 33 33.51 -16.67 26.11
N PHE A 34 32.31 -16.14 25.80
CA PHE A 34 31.85 -14.85 26.29
C PHE A 34 30.67 -14.95 27.25
N TYR A 35 29.76 -15.90 27.07
CA TYR A 35 28.64 -16.13 27.98
C TYR A 35 29.05 -17.10 29.09
N ASP A 36 28.69 -16.80 30.35
CA ASP A 36 29.02 -17.67 31.49
C ASP A 36 27.77 -18.44 31.93
N THR A 37 27.82 -19.77 31.84
CA THR A 37 26.69 -20.66 32.15
C THR A 37 27.05 -21.83 33.06
N PRO A 38 27.65 -21.59 34.24
CA PRO A 38 28.14 -22.65 35.12
C PRO A 38 27.08 -23.67 35.59
N ALA A 39 25.82 -23.28 35.78
CA ALA A 39 24.78 -24.23 36.20
C ALA A 39 24.41 -25.20 35.07
N LEU A 40 24.28 -24.70 33.84
CA LEU A 40 24.06 -25.52 32.65
C LEU A 40 25.28 -26.35 32.28
N ASP A 41 26.49 -25.82 32.49
CA ASP A 41 27.73 -26.56 32.32
C ASP A 41 27.81 -27.73 33.31
N ALA A 42 27.42 -27.52 34.57
CA ALA A 42 27.31 -28.58 35.57
C ALA A 42 26.23 -29.61 35.19
N MET A 43 25.04 -29.15 34.78
CA MET A 43 23.97 -30.04 34.30
C MET A 43 24.43 -30.91 33.13
N ALA A 44 25.23 -30.37 32.20
CA ALA A 44 25.80 -31.15 31.11
C ALA A 44 26.84 -32.20 31.57
N LEU A 45 27.57 -31.93 32.66
CA LEU A 45 28.50 -32.88 33.29
C LEU A 45 27.78 -33.97 34.10
N GLU A 46 26.61 -33.66 34.64
CA GLU A 46 25.77 -34.61 35.39
C GLU A 46 24.87 -35.44 34.49
N GLY A 47 24.48 -34.90 33.34
CA GLY A 47 23.62 -35.54 32.34
C GLY A 47 24.35 -35.94 31.06
N ILE A 48 23.64 -35.81 29.94
CA ILE A 48 24.15 -35.97 28.58
C ILE A 48 23.80 -34.73 27.77
N ARG A 49 24.72 -34.30 26.89
CA ARG A 49 24.44 -33.26 25.90
C ARG A 49 24.47 -33.81 24.48
N PHE A 50 23.66 -33.23 23.59
CA PHE A 50 23.62 -33.59 22.18
C PHE A 50 24.35 -32.55 21.35
N ASP A 51 25.28 -32.98 20.49
CA ASP A 51 26.02 -32.09 19.59
C ASP A 51 25.37 -31.92 18.20
N ASN A 52 24.26 -32.63 17.96
CA ASN A 52 23.47 -32.65 16.73
C ASN A 52 21.96 -32.48 17.04
N ALA A 53 21.61 -31.51 17.88
CA ALA A 53 20.22 -31.21 18.23
C ALA A 53 19.65 -30.04 17.40
N TYR A 54 18.40 -30.21 16.97
CA TYR A 54 17.71 -29.29 16.08
C TYR A 54 16.34 -28.86 16.61
N ALA A 55 16.00 -27.60 16.34
CA ALA A 55 14.65 -27.09 16.36
C ALA A 55 13.85 -27.68 15.19
N ALA A 56 12.54 -27.85 15.34
CA ALA A 56 11.68 -28.31 14.23
C ALA A 56 11.46 -27.24 13.15
N SER A 57 11.73 -25.98 13.46
CA SER A 57 11.63 -24.82 12.57
C SER A 57 12.65 -23.75 12.97
N PRO A 58 13.07 -22.85 12.06
CA PRO A 58 13.96 -21.76 12.41
C PRO A 58 13.27 -20.61 13.19
N VAL A 59 12.00 -20.77 13.58
CA VAL A 59 11.21 -19.79 14.34
C VAL A 59 10.32 -20.44 15.42
N CYS A 60 9.82 -19.61 16.33
CA CYS A 60 9.23 -19.98 17.62
C CYS A 60 8.00 -20.91 17.56
N SER A 61 6.83 -20.43 17.11
CA SER A 61 5.54 -21.16 17.24
C SER A 61 5.54 -22.55 16.61
N PRO A 62 6.09 -22.78 15.40
CA PRO A 62 6.14 -24.11 14.81
C PRO A 62 6.92 -25.11 15.66
N THR A 63 8.07 -24.70 16.21
CA THR A 63 8.86 -25.56 17.10
C THR A 63 8.14 -25.82 18.42
N ARG A 64 7.48 -24.81 19.01
CA ARG A 64 6.71 -24.97 20.24
C ARG A 64 5.55 -25.96 20.06
N ALA A 65 4.85 -25.89 18.92
CA ALA A 65 3.82 -26.86 18.58
C ALA A 65 4.40 -28.28 18.45
N ALA A 66 5.58 -28.41 17.83
CA ALA A 66 6.27 -29.69 17.71
C ALA A 66 6.71 -30.29 19.07
N LEU A 67 7.21 -29.46 19.99
CA LEU A 67 7.56 -29.87 21.36
C LEU A 67 6.33 -30.38 22.12
N MET A 68 5.18 -29.72 21.93
CA MET A 68 3.93 -30.11 22.60
C MET A 68 3.33 -31.40 22.06
N THR A 69 3.39 -31.63 20.76
CA THR A 69 2.61 -32.68 20.08
C THR A 69 3.43 -33.88 19.62
N GLY A 70 4.75 -33.76 19.54
CA GLY A 70 5.60 -34.78 18.91
C GLY A 70 5.39 -34.91 17.39
N ARG A 71 4.82 -33.87 16.77
CA ARG A 71 4.48 -33.83 15.34
C ARG A 71 5.25 -32.74 14.62
N HIS A 72 5.50 -32.95 13.34
CA HIS A 72 6.18 -31.99 12.50
C HIS A 72 5.30 -30.74 12.26
N PRO A 73 5.87 -29.51 12.20
CA PRO A 73 5.17 -28.26 11.86
C PRO A 73 4.14 -28.34 10.73
N VAL A 74 4.51 -28.96 9.60
CA VAL A 74 3.63 -29.21 8.45
C VAL A 74 2.36 -30.01 8.83
N ARG A 75 2.45 -30.96 9.77
CA ARG A 75 1.34 -31.82 10.15
C ARG A 75 0.34 -31.11 11.06
N VAL A 76 0.83 -30.24 11.94
CA VAL A 76 -0.02 -29.40 12.80
C VAL A 76 -0.53 -28.15 12.07
N ASP A 77 0.00 -27.88 10.88
CA ASP A 77 -0.29 -26.71 10.04
C ASP A 77 0.06 -25.39 10.74
N ILE A 78 1.21 -25.36 11.44
CA ILE A 78 1.81 -24.15 12.03
C ILE A 78 3.26 -24.12 11.54
N THR A 79 3.54 -23.26 10.57
CA THR A 79 4.81 -23.23 9.83
C THR A 79 5.50 -21.86 9.87
N ASP A 80 4.82 -20.80 10.30
CA ASP A 80 5.41 -19.53 10.73
C ASP A 80 5.17 -19.28 12.22
N TRP A 81 5.89 -18.30 12.78
CA TRP A 81 5.51 -17.77 14.09
C TRP A 81 4.13 -17.10 13.98
N ILE A 82 3.26 -17.32 14.97
CA ILE A 82 1.88 -16.83 14.89
C ILE A 82 1.85 -15.30 14.80
N ARG A 83 1.04 -14.80 13.83
CA ARG A 83 0.98 -13.46 13.20
C ARG A 83 1.86 -13.27 11.96
N GLY A 84 2.94 -14.04 11.85
CA GLY A 84 3.85 -14.06 10.72
C GLY A 84 4.53 -12.72 10.42
N TYR A 85 5.41 -12.74 9.42
CA TYR A 85 6.09 -11.54 8.95
C TYR A 85 5.55 -11.06 7.59
N GLU A 86 5.06 -9.82 7.54
CA GLU A 86 4.58 -9.20 6.31
C GLU A 86 5.74 -8.58 5.53
N GLN A 87 6.21 -9.29 4.49
CA GLN A 87 7.25 -8.79 3.59
C GLN A 87 6.72 -7.67 2.69
N LYS A 88 7.48 -6.57 2.59
CA LYS A 88 7.20 -5.50 1.61
C LYS A 88 7.61 -5.95 0.20
N ASN A 89 6.72 -5.76 -0.77
CA ASN A 89 6.90 -6.14 -2.19
C ASN A 89 7.42 -7.59 -2.39
N PRO A 90 6.72 -8.60 -1.85
CA PRO A 90 7.19 -9.98 -1.93
C PRO A 90 7.04 -10.52 -3.35
N LEU A 91 8.04 -11.29 -3.81
CA LEU A 91 7.99 -11.97 -5.11
C LEU A 91 7.11 -13.22 -5.06
N LEU A 92 7.00 -13.84 -3.88
CA LEU A 92 6.15 -14.99 -3.62
C LEU A 92 5.01 -14.63 -2.66
N GLN A 93 3.86 -15.27 -2.86
CA GLN A 93 2.81 -15.37 -1.85
C GLN A 93 3.10 -16.60 -0.98
N THR A 94 3.26 -16.37 0.32
CA THR A 94 3.46 -17.43 1.31
C THR A 94 2.13 -18.15 1.57
N PRO A 95 2.15 -19.45 1.93
CA PRO A 95 0.94 -20.19 2.21
C PRO A 95 0.28 -19.70 3.52
N GLU A 96 -1.04 -19.82 3.61
CA GLU A 96 -1.75 -19.65 4.87
C GLU A 96 -1.57 -20.90 5.74
N ASP A 97 -1.26 -20.69 7.02
CA ASP A 97 -1.20 -21.70 8.07
C ASP A 97 -2.04 -21.24 9.27
N ARG A 98 -2.17 -22.11 10.28
CA ARG A 98 -2.99 -21.87 11.46
C ARG A 98 -2.33 -20.85 12.39
N ASP A 99 -3.16 -20.03 13.01
CA ASP A 99 -2.79 -19.02 14.00
C ASP A 99 -2.95 -19.50 15.45
N ASN A 100 -3.16 -20.80 15.66
CA ASN A 100 -3.28 -21.45 16.96
C ASN A 100 -2.91 -22.94 16.91
N LEU A 101 -2.48 -23.49 18.05
CA LEU A 101 -2.45 -24.93 18.27
C LEU A 101 -3.91 -25.43 18.36
N PRO A 102 -4.34 -26.34 17.46
CA PRO A 102 -5.71 -26.85 17.50
C PRO A 102 -5.99 -27.61 18.79
N LEU A 103 -7.19 -27.45 19.35
CA LEU A 103 -7.59 -28.14 20.58
C LEU A 103 -7.76 -29.66 20.40
N GLU A 104 -7.86 -30.13 19.15
CA GLU A 104 -7.87 -31.56 18.84
C GLU A 104 -6.48 -32.22 18.87
N GLU A 105 -5.39 -31.44 18.88
CA GLU A 105 -4.05 -32.00 19.07
C GLU A 105 -3.84 -32.35 20.54
N VAL A 106 -3.38 -33.57 20.82
CA VAL A 106 -3.11 -34.02 22.18
C VAL A 106 -1.67 -33.70 22.55
N THR A 107 -1.50 -32.92 23.61
CA THR A 107 -0.20 -32.43 24.07
C THR A 107 0.48 -33.36 25.08
N LEU A 108 1.79 -33.19 25.28
CA LEU A 108 2.56 -33.89 26.31
C LEU A 108 1.93 -33.71 27.70
N ALA A 109 1.40 -32.53 28.01
CA ALA A 109 0.76 -32.26 29.29
C ALA A 109 -0.51 -33.10 29.48
N GLU A 110 -1.35 -33.23 28.45
CA GLU A 110 -2.54 -34.08 28.51
C GLU A 110 -2.17 -35.56 28.66
N VAL A 111 -1.15 -36.04 27.95
CA VAL A 111 -0.68 -37.43 28.09
C VAL A 111 -0.15 -37.69 29.50
N LEU A 112 0.59 -36.75 30.12
CA LEU A 112 1.06 -36.93 31.49
C LEU A 112 -0.07 -36.86 32.52
N LYS A 113 -1.09 -36.02 32.28
CA LYS A 113 -2.30 -35.99 33.11
C LYS A 113 -3.05 -37.32 33.13
N GLU A 114 -3.13 -38.02 32.00
CA GLU A 114 -3.71 -39.38 31.95
C GLU A 114 -3.00 -40.35 32.90
N HIS A 115 -1.75 -40.07 33.26
CA HIS A 115 -0.90 -40.86 34.15
C HIS A 115 -0.73 -40.24 35.55
N GLY A 116 -1.59 -39.28 35.91
CA GLY A 116 -1.68 -38.73 37.27
C GLY A 116 -0.68 -37.62 37.60
N TYR A 117 -0.02 -37.03 36.60
CA TYR A 117 0.84 -35.87 36.83
C TYR A 117 0.03 -34.60 37.00
N SER A 118 0.45 -33.76 37.95
CA SER A 118 0.06 -32.35 37.99
C SER A 118 0.91 -31.55 37.02
N THR A 119 0.33 -30.68 36.20
CA THR A 119 1.04 -29.99 35.10
C THR A 119 1.08 -28.46 35.26
N GLY A 120 2.29 -27.90 35.41
CA GLY A 120 2.53 -26.46 35.54
C GLY A 120 3.23 -25.86 34.31
N TYR A 121 2.70 -24.75 33.79
CA TYR A 121 3.27 -23.97 32.68
C TYR A 121 3.74 -22.59 33.14
N PHE A 122 4.98 -22.24 32.83
CA PHE A 122 5.60 -20.99 33.25
C PHE A 122 6.32 -20.32 32.08
N GLY A 123 5.83 -19.16 31.63
CA GLY A 123 6.48 -18.32 30.62
C GLY A 123 5.80 -18.27 29.25
N LYS A 124 6.57 -18.20 28.15
CA LYS A 124 6.09 -17.93 26.78
C LYS A 124 5.33 -19.12 26.18
N TRP A 125 4.05 -18.91 25.86
CA TRP A 125 3.21 -19.89 25.14
C TRP A 125 3.28 -19.72 23.61
N HIS A 126 2.72 -18.61 23.08
CA HIS A 126 2.78 -18.24 21.66
C HIS A 126 2.23 -19.30 20.68
N LEU A 127 1.13 -19.95 21.09
CA LEU A 127 0.40 -20.97 20.32
C LEU A 127 -1.11 -20.66 20.20
N GLY A 128 -1.51 -19.38 20.28
CA GLY A 128 -2.88 -18.96 19.99
C GLY A 128 -3.22 -17.57 20.51
N GLU A 129 -4.00 -16.81 19.73
CA GLU A 129 -4.34 -15.41 20.03
C GLU A 129 -5.34 -15.24 21.17
N THR A 130 -6.33 -16.14 21.28
CA THR A 130 -7.43 -16.03 22.23
C THR A 130 -7.22 -16.92 23.46
N PRO A 131 -7.85 -16.60 24.61
CA PRO A 131 -7.77 -17.41 25.83
C PRO A 131 -8.16 -18.88 25.68
N GLU A 132 -8.99 -19.20 24.69
CA GLU A 132 -9.40 -20.57 24.35
C GLU A 132 -8.21 -21.47 23.98
N PHE A 133 -7.14 -20.89 23.42
CA PHE A 133 -5.97 -21.65 22.97
C PHE A 133 -4.77 -21.52 23.92
N TRP A 134 -4.97 -21.05 25.16
CA TRP A 134 -3.90 -20.90 26.16
C TRP A 134 -3.66 -22.22 26.94
N PRO A 135 -2.53 -22.37 27.66
CA PRO A 135 -2.07 -23.64 28.23
C PRO A 135 -3.13 -24.42 29.04
N GLU A 136 -4.03 -23.74 29.74
CA GLU A 136 -5.08 -24.37 30.57
C GLU A 136 -6.06 -25.24 29.76
N ASN A 137 -6.21 -24.94 28.47
CA ASN A 137 -7.05 -25.69 27.55
C ASN A 137 -6.27 -26.76 26.78
N GLN A 138 -4.98 -26.94 27.11
CA GLN A 138 -4.03 -27.86 26.48
C GLN A 138 -3.29 -28.65 27.57
N GLY A 139 -4.04 -29.13 28.56
CA GLY A 139 -3.54 -30.06 29.58
C GLY A 139 -2.84 -29.44 30.80
N PHE A 140 -2.57 -28.14 30.86
CA PHE A 140 -1.89 -27.55 32.03
C PHE A 140 -2.86 -27.17 33.16
N ASP A 141 -2.59 -27.61 34.39
CA ASP A 141 -3.35 -27.23 35.59
C ASP A 141 -3.08 -25.78 36.01
N VAL A 142 -1.83 -25.35 35.87
CA VAL A 142 -1.37 -24.01 36.25
C VAL A 142 -0.73 -23.33 35.04
N ASN A 143 -1.07 -22.07 34.82
CA ASN A 143 -0.45 -21.21 33.81
C ASN A 143 -0.03 -19.88 34.43
N LYS A 144 1.28 -19.61 34.41
CA LYS A 144 1.90 -18.35 34.81
C LYS A 144 2.66 -17.74 33.65
N GLY A 145 2.08 -16.71 33.05
CA GLY A 145 2.70 -15.92 31.98
C GLY A 145 2.48 -16.42 30.55
N GLY A 146 1.87 -17.59 30.35
CA GLY A 146 1.59 -18.18 29.03
C GLY A 146 0.35 -17.60 28.37
N PHE A 147 0.53 -16.89 27.26
CA PHE A 147 -0.57 -16.34 26.46
C PHE A 147 -0.14 -16.12 25.00
N SER A 148 -0.85 -15.24 24.27
CA SER A 148 -0.64 -15.04 22.83
C SER A 148 0.69 -14.45 22.41
N LYS A 149 1.39 -13.68 23.26
CA LYS A 149 2.61 -12.97 22.82
C LYS A 149 3.83 -13.86 22.79
N GLY A 150 4.59 -13.71 21.71
CA GLY A 150 5.90 -14.32 21.54
C GLY A 150 7.08 -13.57 22.15
N SER A 151 6.84 -12.44 22.81
CA SER A 151 7.85 -11.61 23.47
C SER A 151 7.22 -10.87 24.64
N PRO A 152 8.01 -10.38 25.62
CA PRO A 152 7.45 -9.75 26.81
C PRO A 152 6.97 -8.31 26.51
N PRO A 153 5.66 -8.02 26.60
CA PRO A 153 5.10 -6.74 26.14
C PRO A 153 5.52 -5.53 27.00
N GLY A 154 5.78 -5.73 28.29
CA GLY A 154 6.34 -4.72 29.19
C GLY A 154 7.87 -4.65 29.21
N GLY A 155 8.55 -5.56 28.51
CA GLY A 155 9.98 -5.83 28.73
C GLY A 155 10.22 -6.81 29.87
N TYR A 156 11.47 -6.97 30.28
CA TYR A 156 11.91 -7.94 31.28
C TYR A 156 11.86 -7.44 32.72
N TYR A 157 11.52 -6.16 32.95
CA TYR A 157 11.40 -5.61 34.29
C TYR A 157 9.93 -5.28 34.60
N SER A 158 9.47 -5.60 35.81
CA SER A 158 8.11 -5.27 36.25
C SER A 158 7.84 -3.75 36.15
N PRO A 159 6.67 -3.32 35.62
CA PRO A 159 5.52 -4.13 35.22
C PRO A 159 5.71 -4.84 33.87
N TYR A 160 5.48 -6.15 33.85
CA TYR A 160 5.62 -7.04 32.70
C TYR A 160 4.48 -6.86 31.69
N LYS A 161 3.32 -6.36 32.15
CA LYS A 161 2.08 -6.19 31.35
C LYS A 161 1.60 -7.51 30.75
N ASN A 162 1.75 -8.60 31.49
CA ASN A 162 1.32 -9.93 31.07
C ASN A 162 -0.04 -10.27 31.72
N PRO A 163 -1.08 -10.66 30.95
CA PRO A 163 -2.40 -10.93 31.51
C PRO A 163 -2.48 -12.23 32.34
N ARG A 164 -1.45 -13.08 32.28
CA ARG A 164 -1.38 -14.36 32.99
C ARG A 164 -0.28 -14.38 34.06
N LEU A 165 0.33 -13.23 34.35
CA LEU A 165 1.33 -13.10 35.41
C LEU A 165 1.18 -11.73 36.06
N ASP A 166 0.83 -11.72 37.35
CA ASP A 166 0.72 -10.47 38.10
C ASP A 166 2.07 -9.75 38.17
N ASP A 167 2.05 -8.44 37.95
CA ASP A 167 3.24 -7.61 38.07
C ASP A 167 3.81 -7.69 39.49
N GLY A 168 5.13 -7.90 39.59
CA GLY A 168 5.84 -7.93 40.86
C GLY A 168 6.31 -6.55 41.33
N PRO A 169 7.14 -6.48 42.39
CA PRO A 169 7.78 -5.25 42.84
C PRO A 169 8.52 -4.51 41.72
N GLU A 170 8.66 -3.19 41.85
CA GLU A 170 9.34 -2.37 40.86
C GLU A 170 10.74 -2.92 40.55
N ALA A 171 11.02 -3.10 39.25
CA ALA A 171 12.26 -3.66 38.74
C ALA A 171 12.57 -5.13 39.11
N GLU A 172 11.59 -5.91 39.55
CA GLU A 172 11.69 -7.38 39.54
C GLU A 172 11.92 -7.87 38.10
N TYR A 173 12.83 -8.84 37.92
CA TYR A 173 13.21 -9.35 36.61
C TYR A 173 12.36 -10.57 36.22
N LEU A 174 11.81 -10.57 35.01
CA LEU A 174 10.82 -11.54 34.55
C LEU A 174 11.35 -12.98 34.57
N THR A 175 12.64 -13.17 34.23
CA THR A 175 13.27 -14.51 34.28
C THR A 175 13.23 -15.06 35.70
N ASP A 176 13.63 -14.25 36.68
CA ASP A 176 13.67 -14.62 38.09
C ASP A 176 12.26 -14.93 38.61
N ARG A 177 11.29 -14.09 38.23
CA ARG A 177 9.89 -14.26 38.61
C ARG A 177 9.28 -15.55 38.09
N LEU A 178 9.54 -15.93 36.83
CA LEU A 178 9.05 -17.18 36.27
C LEU A 178 9.63 -18.39 37.02
N THR A 179 10.89 -18.31 37.42
CA THR A 179 11.56 -19.33 38.22
C THR A 179 11.00 -19.41 39.63
N ASP A 180 10.66 -18.27 40.25
CA ASP A 180 9.98 -18.23 41.56
C ASP A 180 8.64 -18.96 41.53
N GLU A 181 7.84 -18.73 40.49
CA GLU A 181 6.55 -19.41 40.31
C GLU A 181 6.74 -20.92 40.08
N ALA A 182 7.77 -21.32 39.31
CA ALA A 182 8.09 -22.73 39.10
C ALA A 182 8.58 -23.43 40.39
N ILE A 183 9.46 -22.78 41.16
CA ILE A 183 9.93 -23.27 42.47
C ILE A 183 8.77 -23.41 43.45
N ALA A 184 7.87 -22.42 43.50
CA ALA A 184 6.68 -22.49 44.35
C ALA A 184 5.81 -23.69 43.98
N TYR A 185 5.59 -23.93 42.69
CA TYR A 185 4.84 -25.08 42.21
C TYR A 185 5.50 -26.42 42.56
N VAL A 186 6.83 -26.53 42.44
CA VAL A 186 7.57 -27.73 42.87
C VAL A 186 7.38 -28.00 44.35
N ARG A 187 7.49 -26.96 45.20
CA ARG A 187 7.27 -27.09 46.66
C ARG A 187 5.86 -27.56 47.01
N GLU A 188 4.86 -27.09 46.28
CA GLU A 188 3.45 -27.44 46.48
C GLU A 188 3.14 -28.87 46.04
N ASN A 189 3.80 -29.37 45.00
CA ASN A 189 3.49 -30.66 44.37
C ASN A 189 4.52 -31.76 44.65
N LYS A 190 5.55 -31.51 45.48
CA LYS A 190 6.65 -32.44 45.77
C LYS A 190 6.24 -33.87 46.16
N ASP A 191 5.06 -34.03 46.78
CA ASP A 191 4.59 -35.31 47.30
C ASP A 191 3.96 -36.20 46.20
N ASP A 192 3.53 -35.62 45.07
CA ASP A 192 2.96 -36.31 43.89
C ASP A 192 3.84 -36.13 42.64
N PRO A 193 3.71 -36.93 41.56
CA PRO A 193 4.46 -36.71 40.33
C PRO A 193 4.01 -35.40 39.66
N PHE A 194 4.97 -34.57 39.27
CA PHE A 194 4.67 -33.28 38.63
C PHE A 194 5.43 -33.06 37.33
N MET A 195 4.86 -32.20 36.49
CA MET A 195 5.50 -31.62 35.32
C MET A 195 5.66 -30.11 35.52
N VAL A 196 6.87 -29.61 35.30
CA VAL A 196 7.15 -28.18 35.09
C VAL A 196 7.56 -27.98 33.63
N TYR A 197 6.77 -27.21 32.88
CA TYR A 197 7.19 -26.69 31.57
C TYR A 197 7.57 -25.22 31.71
N LEU A 198 8.88 -24.97 31.82
CA LEU A 198 9.45 -23.64 32.03
C LEU A 198 9.96 -23.09 30.70
N ALA A 199 9.11 -22.32 30.04
CA ALA A 199 9.36 -21.72 28.74
C ALA A 199 9.78 -20.25 28.90
N TYR A 200 11.06 -19.97 29.14
CA TYR A 200 11.50 -18.60 29.37
C TYR A 200 11.16 -17.68 28.17
N TYR A 201 10.80 -16.42 28.46
CA TYR A 201 10.82 -15.35 27.45
C TYR A 201 12.26 -14.94 27.10
N SER A 202 13.20 -15.13 28.03
CA SER A 202 14.62 -14.94 27.77
C SER A 202 15.06 -15.97 26.73
N VAL A 203 15.86 -15.61 25.72
CA VAL A 203 16.63 -14.38 25.53
C VAL A 203 16.13 -13.51 24.37
N HIS A 204 14.82 -13.56 24.11
CA HIS A 204 14.18 -12.80 23.03
C HIS A 204 14.35 -11.28 23.16
N THR A 205 14.14 -10.57 22.05
CA THR A 205 14.03 -9.11 22.07
C THR A 205 12.79 -8.64 22.84
N PRO A 206 12.81 -7.46 23.50
CA PRO A 206 13.91 -6.48 23.54
C PRO A 206 15.06 -6.92 24.46
N ILE A 207 16.30 -6.68 24.02
CA ILE A 207 17.49 -7.10 24.78
C ILE A 207 17.71 -6.19 25.99
N GLN A 208 17.27 -6.65 27.15
CA GLN A 208 17.34 -5.97 28.44
C GLN A 208 18.05 -6.88 29.45
N GLY A 209 19.37 -6.74 29.56
CA GLY A 209 20.18 -7.55 30.48
C GLY A 209 19.76 -7.44 31.95
N ALA A 210 20.00 -8.51 32.72
CA ALA A 210 19.91 -8.49 34.17
C ALA A 210 20.97 -7.55 34.74
N LYS A 211 20.54 -6.52 35.49
CA LYS A 211 21.39 -5.42 35.97
C LYS A 211 22.56 -5.90 36.83
N ASP A 212 22.41 -7.01 37.54
CA ASP A 212 23.44 -7.56 38.42
C ASP A 212 24.70 -7.97 37.65
N TRP A 213 24.58 -8.21 36.34
CA TRP A 213 25.65 -8.64 35.45
C TRP A 213 26.15 -7.57 34.48
N ASP A 214 25.58 -6.36 34.54
CA ASP A 214 25.90 -5.27 33.60
C ASP A 214 27.40 -4.91 33.62
N ASP A 215 27.98 -4.72 34.81
CA ASP A 215 29.37 -4.28 34.93
C ASP A 215 30.35 -5.42 34.62
N HIS A 216 30.01 -6.65 34.98
CA HIS A 216 30.81 -7.85 34.66
C HIS A 216 30.97 -8.01 33.15
N TYR A 217 29.88 -7.99 32.39
CA TYR A 217 29.96 -8.22 30.95
C TYR A 217 30.45 -7.01 30.15
N LYS A 218 30.32 -5.77 30.67
CA LYS A 218 31.03 -4.62 30.10
C LYS A 218 32.53 -4.80 30.25
N ALA A 219 33.01 -5.15 31.45
CA ALA A 219 34.42 -5.41 31.68
C ALA A 219 34.93 -6.61 30.85
N LYS A 220 34.15 -7.68 30.73
CA LYS A 220 34.50 -8.84 29.89
C LYS A 220 34.58 -8.46 28.40
N ARG A 221 33.68 -7.60 27.92
CA ARG A 221 33.72 -7.07 26.54
C ARG A 221 34.96 -6.21 26.32
N ASP A 222 35.28 -5.32 27.25
CA ASP A 222 36.44 -4.42 27.15
C ASP A 222 37.77 -5.18 27.19
N ALA A 223 37.77 -6.38 27.76
CA ALA A 223 38.92 -7.28 27.80
C ALA A 223 39.05 -8.20 26.57
N LEU A 224 38.12 -8.15 25.61
CA LEU A 224 38.22 -8.94 24.37
C LEU A 224 39.36 -8.44 23.49
N ASP A 225 40.26 -9.33 23.11
CA ASP A 225 41.33 -9.05 22.14
C ASP A 225 40.78 -9.18 20.71
N LEU A 226 39.87 -8.28 20.34
CA LEU A 226 39.24 -8.21 19.02
C LEU A 226 39.35 -6.79 18.46
N GLU A 227 39.75 -6.66 17.19
CA GLU A 227 39.83 -5.37 16.50
C GLU A 227 38.45 -4.68 16.40
N ASP A 228 37.42 -5.46 16.08
CA ASP A 228 36.02 -5.01 16.08
C ASP A 228 35.12 -6.08 16.75
N PRO A 229 34.78 -5.92 18.04
CA PRO A 229 33.87 -6.82 18.73
C PRO A 229 32.47 -6.89 18.12
N ASP A 230 32.06 -5.87 17.35
CA ASP A 230 30.73 -5.79 16.73
C ASP A 230 30.79 -6.10 15.22
N ALA A 231 31.83 -6.81 14.75
CA ALA A 231 32.00 -7.14 13.35
C ALA A 231 30.85 -7.98 12.77
N PHE A 232 30.54 -7.71 11.49
CA PHE A 232 29.53 -8.40 10.70
C PHE A 232 30.08 -8.87 9.36
N ALA A 233 29.68 -10.06 8.91
CA ALA A 233 29.83 -10.48 7.52
C ALA A 233 28.56 -10.21 6.71
N VAL A 234 28.71 -9.94 5.42
CA VAL A 234 27.59 -9.81 4.49
C VAL A 234 27.08 -11.20 4.13
N GLU A 235 25.77 -11.40 4.25
CA GLU A 235 25.10 -12.66 3.94
C GLU A 235 23.87 -12.38 3.07
N GLY A 236 24.08 -12.33 1.75
CA GLY A 236 23.04 -11.92 0.81
C GLY A 236 22.54 -10.50 1.08
N LYS A 237 21.26 -10.37 1.43
CA LYS A 237 20.63 -9.08 1.83
C LYS A 237 20.80 -8.78 3.33
N ALA A 238 21.32 -9.72 4.11
CA ALA A 238 21.52 -9.62 5.55
C ALA A 238 22.97 -9.27 5.93
N LYS A 239 23.16 -8.96 7.21
CA LYS A 239 24.47 -8.97 7.87
C LYS A 239 24.44 -9.94 9.06
N THR A 240 25.45 -10.77 9.19
CA THR A 240 25.57 -11.81 10.22
C THR A 240 26.68 -11.45 11.20
N ARG A 241 26.36 -11.43 12.49
CA ARG A 241 27.32 -11.07 13.54
C ARG A 241 28.38 -12.15 13.69
N LEU A 242 29.64 -11.74 13.78
CA LEU A 242 30.79 -12.66 13.83
C LEU A 242 31.24 -13.02 15.25
N HIS A 243 30.96 -12.17 16.23
CA HIS A 243 31.49 -12.33 17.58
C HIS A 243 30.39 -12.25 18.64
N GLN A 244 30.51 -13.12 19.64
CA GLN A 244 29.75 -13.03 20.89
C GLN A 244 30.39 -11.96 21.76
N SER A 245 29.79 -10.77 21.80
CA SER A 245 30.36 -9.60 22.46
C SER A 245 29.33 -8.66 23.08
N ASN A 246 28.04 -9.01 23.03
CA ASN A 246 26.96 -8.16 23.54
C ASN A 246 26.77 -8.34 25.05
N PRO A 247 27.10 -7.33 25.88
CA PRO A 247 27.04 -7.49 27.32
C PRO A 247 25.64 -7.70 27.85
N LYS A 248 24.64 -7.04 27.25
CA LYS A 248 23.25 -7.15 27.67
C LYS A 248 22.68 -8.53 27.37
N TYR A 249 22.99 -9.08 26.19
CA TYR A 249 22.59 -10.44 25.84
C TYR A 249 23.27 -11.45 26.77
N ALA A 250 24.57 -11.30 27.02
CA ALA A 250 25.30 -12.13 27.97
C ALA A 250 24.68 -12.13 29.37
N ALA A 251 24.28 -10.95 29.86
CA ALA A 251 23.56 -10.82 31.14
C ALA A 251 22.20 -11.53 31.14
N MET A 252 21.48 -11.56 30.02
CA MET A 252 20.23 -12.33 29.90
C MET A 252 20.49 -13.84 29.93
N VAL A 253 21.49 -14.33 29.19
CA VAL A 253 21.90 -15.74 29.19
C VAL A 253 22.34 -16.17 30.60
N ARG A 254 23.14 -15.33 31.27
CA ARG A 254 23.57 -15.57 32.64
C ARG A 254 22.40 -15.65 33.62
N SER A 255 21.41 -14.78 33.50
CA SER A 255 20.20 -14.85 34.33
C SER A 255 19.40 -16.15 34.09
N VAL A 256 19.32 -16.63 32.84
CA VAL A 256 18.73 -17.96 32.57
C VAL A 256 19.51 -19.05 33.32
N ASP A 257 20.84 -19.05 33.20
CA ASP A 257 21.69 -20.03 33.88
C ASP A 257 21.53 -20.00 35.40
N GLU A 258 21.55 -18.82 36.02
CA GLU A 258 21.35 -18.66 37.46
C GLU A 258 20.02 -19.22 37.92
N ASN A 259 18.97 -18.97 37.15
CA ASN A 259 17.64 -19.43 37.46
C ASN A 259 17.47 -20.94 37.25
N VAL A 260 18.17 -21.53 36.29
CA VAL A 260 18.28 -23.00 36.22
C VAL A 260 19.00 -23.52 37.46
N GLY A 261 20.12 -22.91 37.87
CA GLY A 261 20.81 -23.26 39.12
C GLY A 261 19.90 -23.19 40.35
N ARG A 262 19.15 -22.11 40.52
CA ARG A 262 18.18 -21.94 41.62
C ARG A 262 17.12 -23.04 41.64
N LEU A 263 16.63 -23.46 40.48
CA LEU A 263 15.66 -24.55 40.38
C LEU A 263 16.29 -25.90 40.74
N LEU A 264 17.52 -26.17 40.29
CA LEU A 264 18.27 -27.39 40.64
C LEU A 264 18.60 -27.45 42.13
N ASP A 265 19.06 -26.34 42.72
CA ASP A 265 19.33 -26.22 44.16
C ASP A 265 18.07 -26.50 44.99
N GLU A 266 16.91 -26.06 44.51
CA GLU A 266 15.64 -26.34 45.18
C GLU A 266 15.27 -27.84 45.12
N LEU A 267 15.53 -28.51 43.98
CA LEU A 267 15.30 -29.95 43.88
C LEU A 267 16.20 -30.73 44.84
N ASP A 268 17.48 -30.35 44.97
CA ASP A 268 18.39 -30.93 45.95
C ASP A 268 17.89 -30.69 47.39
N ALA A 269 17.52 -29.44 47.71
CA ALA A 269 17.00 -29.08 49.04
C ALA A 269 15.72 -29.85 49.44
N LEU A 270 14.90 -30.23 48.45
CA LEU A 270 13.69 -31.04 48.65
C LEU A 270 13.95 -32.55 48.56
N GLY A 271 15.15 -32.97 48.18
CA GLY A 271 15.51 -34.38 47.99
C GLY A 271 14.87 -35.02 46.75
N LEU A 272 14.53 -34.21 45.73
CA LEU A 272 13.86 -34.64 44.49
C LEU A 272 14.83 -34.84 43.32
N GLU A 273 16.13 -34.59 43.53
CA GLU A 273 17.15 -34.61 42.49
C GLU A 273 17.23 -35.96 41.75
N GLU A 274 17.28 -37.07 42.49
CA GLU A 274 17.33 -38.43 41.95
C GLU A 274 15.97 -38.94 41.42
N GLU A 275 14.90 -38.17 41.64
CA GLU A 275 13.53 -38.49 41.22
C GLU A 275 13.04 -37.59 40.08
N THR A 276 13.90 -36.79 39.44
CA THR A 276 13.47 -35.80 38.45
C THR A 276 14.24 -35.93 37.13
N VAL A 277 13.50 -36.07 36.03
CA VAL A 277 14.03 -35.97 34.66
C VAL A 277 14.00 -34.50 34.25
N ILE A 278 15.12 -33.97 33.78
CA ILE A 278 15.26 -32.58 33.34
C ILE A 278 15.74 -32.54 31.90
N VAL A 279 15.01 -31.81 31.04
CA VAL A 279 15.37 -31.56 29.65
C VAL A 279 15.53 -30.06 29.46
N PHE A 280 16.70 -29.62 28.98
CA PHE A 280 16.98 -28.24 28.62
C PHE A 280 17.16 -28.11 27.10
N THR A 281 16.47 -27.17 26.46
CA THR A 281 16.59 -26.91 25.02
C THR A 281 16.19 -25.47 24.63
N SER A 282 16.18 -25.18 23.34
CA SER A 282 15.72 -23.93 22.72
C SER A 282 14.72 -24.19 21.60
N ASP A 283 13.90 -23.20 21.24
CA ASP A 283 12.89 -23.33 20.18
C ASP A 283 13.39 -22.95 18.78
N ASN A 284 14.49 -22.24 18.66
CA ASN A 284 15.21 -22.00 17.41
C ASN A 284 16.63 -21.47 17.68
N GLY A 285 17.43 -21.36 16.62
CA GLY A 285 18.78 -20.80 16.70
C GLY A 285 18.80 -19.33 17.12
N GLY A 286 19.98 -18.86 17.53
CA GLY A 286 20.18 -17.51 18.07
C GLY A 286 19.95 -16.44 17.00
N LEU A 287 19.41 -15.28 17.41
CA LEU A 287 19.25 -14.13 16.52
C LEU A 287 20.63 -13.50 16.23
N SER A 288 21.25 -13.88 15.11
CA SER A 288 22.59 -13.43 14.71
C SER A 288 22.59 -12.60 13.42
N THR A 289 21.46 -12.52 12.72
CA THR A 289 21.33 -11.87 11.40
C THR A 289 20.43 -10.64 11.46
N GLN A 290 20.82 -9.56 10.79
CA GLN A 290 20.06 -8.31 10.71
C GLN A 290 19.74 -7.92 9.26
N GLY A 291 18.45 -7.66 9.00
CA GLY A 291 17.92 -7.03 7.77
C GLY A 291 17.52 -5.55 7.92
N GLY A 292 17.90 -4.94 9.06
CA GLY A 292 17.39 -3.65 9.56
C GLY A 292 17.09 -3.64 11.06
N GLY A 293 17.12 -4.81 11.72
CA GLY A 293 16.94 -5.00 13.16
C GLY A 293 18.25 -5.27 13.93
N LEU A 294 18.15 -5.88 15.12
CA LEU A 294 19.29 -6.21 15.98
C LEU A 294 19.77 -7.65 15.76
N ALA A 295 21.07 -7.89 15.89
CA ALA A 295 21.69 -9.22 15.99
C ALA A 295 22.43 -9.34 17.33
N PRO A 296 21.77 -9.80 18.41
CA PRO A 296 22.38 -9.83 19.74
C PRO A 296 23.49 -10.86 19.93
N THR A 297 23.46 -12.00 19.24
CA THR A 297 24.45 -13.07 19.40
C THR A 297 25.15 -13.42 18.08
N ALA A 298 26.07 -14.38 18.12
CA ALA A 298 26.71 -15.01 16.99
C ALA A 298 26.68 -16.54 17.16
N ASN A 299 26.35 -17.26 16.08
CA ASN A 299 26.21 -18.72 16.09
C ASN A 299 27.43 -19.46 15.51
N LEU A 300 28.51 -18.74 15.20
CA LEU A 300 29.70 -19.32 14.58
C LEU A 300 30.23 -20.52 15.40
N PRO A 301 30.70 -21.59 14.72
CA PRO A 301 30.95 -21.69 13.28
C PRO A 301 29.70 -21.93 12.42
N LEU A 302 28.51 -22.04 12.99
CA LEU A 302 27.28 -22.28 12.23
C LEU A 302 26.84 -21.03 11.48
N ARG A 303 26.37 -21.22 10.25
CA ARG A 303 25.95 -20.15 9.35
C ARG A 303 24.57 -19.58 9.73
N SER A 304 24.45 -18.26 9.67
CA SER A 304 23.22 -17.51 9.97
C SER A 304 22.64 -17.73 11.38
N GLY A 305 21.32 -17.62 11.54
CA GLY A 305 20.59 -17.58 12.81
C GLY A 305 19.09 -17.64 12.63
N LYS A 306 18.33 -17.25 13.66
CA LYS A 306 16.85 -17.24 13.66
C LYS A 306 16.24 -16.81 12.31
N GLY A 307 15.27 -17.60 11.85
CA GLY A 307 14.55 -17.42 10.59
C GLY A 307 15.23 -18.06 9.37
N TRP A 308 16.45 -18.61 9.49
CA TRP A 308 17.15 -19.25 8.38
C TRP A 308 17.22 -20.77 8.52
N CYS A 309 17.09 -21.51 7.43
CA CYS A 309 17.26 -22.98 7.44
C CYS A 309 18.73 -23.46 7.44
N TYR A 310 19.70 -22.54 7.44
CA TYR A 310 21.11 -22.84 7.72
C TYR A 310 21.30 -23.31 9.17
N GLU A 311 22.39 -24.04 9.46
CA GLU A 311 22.65 -24.68 10.75
C GLU A 311 22.49 -23.70 11.93
N GLY A 312 22.90 -22.44 11.79
CA GLY A 312 22.80 -21.46 12.87
C GLY A 312 21.37 -21.07 13.24
N GLY A 313 20.39 -21.27 12.36
CA GLY A 313 18.98 -20.96 12.62
C GLY A 313 18.16 -22.14 13.14
N ILE A 314 18.61 -23.37 12.93
CA ILE A 314 17.91 -24.59 13.31
C ILE A 314 18.62 -25.42 14.37
N ARG A 315 19.91 -25.23 14.62
CA ARG A 315 20.66 -26.01 15.63
C ARG A 315 20.56 -25.35 17.01
N VAL A 316 20.27 -26.14 18.03
CA VAL A 316 19.97 -25.69 19.39
C VAL A 316 20.74 -26.50 20.43
N PRO A 317 21.01 -25.95 21.63
CA PRO A 317 21.54 -26.77 22.72
C PRO A 317 20.48 -27.79 23.17
N LEU A 318 20.88 -28.99 23.57
CA LEU A 318 20.03 -29.99 24.19
C LEU A 318 20.80 -30.76 25.26
N ILE A 319 20.37 -30.60 26.51
CA ILE A 319 20.94 -31.27 27.68
C ILE A 319 19.83 -32.08 28.35
N VAL A 320 20.09 -33.34 28.65
CA VAL A 320 19.15 -34.21 29.36
C VAL A 320 19.83 -34.77 30.59
N ARG A 321 19.19 -34.59 31.74
CA ARG A 321 19.56 -35.22 33.01
C ARG A 321 18.42 -36.14 33.42
N ALA A 322 18.67 -37.45 33.41
CA ALA A 322 17.70 -38.45 33.85
C ALA A 322 18.42 -39.43 34.77
N PRO A 323 18.22 -39.33 36.10
CA PRO A 323 18.81 -40.22 37.09
C PRO A 323 18.64 -41.70 36.72
N ASP A 324 19.65 -42.52 36.95
CA ASP A 324 19.73 -43.95 36.59
C ASP A 324 19.60 -44.31 35.09
N LYS A 325 19.27 -43.36 34.20
CA LYS A 325 19.09 -43.59 32.75
C LYS A 325 20.16 -42.91 31.90
N THR A 326 20.70 -41.80 32.35
CA THR A 326 21.79 -41.08 31.66
C THR A 326 23.16 -41.63 32.03
N LYS A 327 24.12 -41.48 31.11
CA LYS A 327 25.55 -41.60 31.42
C LYS A 327 26.13 -40.20 31.67
N PRO A 328 26.44 -39.81 32.92
CA PRO A 328 26.91 -38.47 33.25
C PRO A 328 28.14 -38.04 32.44
N GLY A 329 28.13 -36.79 31.97
CA GLY A 329 29.22 -36.13 31.25
C GLY A 329 29.42 -36.64 29.83
N SER A 330 28.47 -37.41 29.31
CA SER A 330 28.57 -37.95 27.96
C SER A 330 28.05 -36.97 26.90
N VAL A 331 28.46 -37.22 25.65
CA VAL A 331 27.98 -36.50 24.47
C VAL A 331 27.41 -37.51 23.51
N SER A 332 26.22 -37.26 22.98
CA SER A 332 25.65 -38.04 21.88
C SER A 332 25.66 -37.23 20.57
N SER A 333 26.06 -37.89 19.48
CA SER A 333 25.95 -37.36 18.13
C SER A 333 24.72 -37.86 17.37
N GLN A 334 23.78 -38.49 18.07
CA GLN A 334 22.46 -38.80 17.50
C GLN A 334 21.79 -37.49 17.07
N ALA A 335 21.32 -37.45 15.82
CA ALA A 335 20.50 -36.34 15.34
C ALA A 335 19.17 -36.33 16.10
N ALA A 336 18.95 -35.26 16.86
CA ALA A 336 17.76 -35.00 17.67
C ALA A 336 16.99 -33.81 17.08
N ILE A 337 15.67 -33.83 17.17
CA ILE A 337 14.80 -32.73 16.70
C ILE A 337 13.64 -32.52 17.68
N SER A 338 13.12 -31.30 17.81
CA SER A 338 12.14 -30.94 18.86
C SER A 338 10.96 -31.90 19.06
N MET A 339 10.41 -32.45 17.97
CA MET A 339 9.30 -33.41 18.03
C MET A 339 9.67 -34.76 18.68
N ASP A 340 10.96 -35.02 18.94
CA ASP A 340 11.43 -36.18 19.71
C ASP A 340 11.16 -36.05 21.21
N LEU A 341 10.81 -34.86 21.72
CA LEU A 341 10.63 -34.61 23.15
C LEU A 341 9.57 -35.55 23.75
N MET A 342 8.36 -35.57 23.19
CA MET A 342 7.24 -36.37 23.70
C MET A 342 7.60 -37.86 23.79
N PRO A 343 8.01 -38.56 22.71
CA PRO A 343 8.34 -39.98 22.80
C PRO A 343 9.52 -40.25 23.73
N THR A 344 10.51 -39.35 23.81
CA THR A 344 11.67 -39.49 24.71
C THR A 344 11.25 -39.39 26.17
N VAL A 345 10.44 -38.40 26.53
CA VAL A 345 9.97 -38.19 27.90
C VAL A 345 9.13 -39.37 28.37
N LEU A 346 8.21 -39.87 27.53
CA LEU A 346 7.41 -41.04 27.90
C LEU A 346 8.29 -42.25 28.20
N ASP A 347 9.33 -42.49 27.40
CA ASP A 347 10.28 -43.58 27.60
C ASP A 347 11.13 -43.40 28.87
N LEU A 348 11.66 -42.20 29.12
CA LEU A 348 12.44 -41.90 30.32
C LEU A 348 11.63 -42.00 31.62
N LEU A 349 10.32 -41.74 31.55
CA LEU A 349 9.38 -41.87 32.68
C LEU A 349 8.78 -43.29 32.79
N ASP A 350 9.23 -44.23 31.96
CA ASP A 350 8.70 -45.61 31.88
C ASP A 350 7.18 -45.66 31.61
N LEU A 351 6.66 -44.69 30.86
CA LEU A 351 5.26 -44.58 30.42
C LEU A 351 5.04 -45.20 29.03
N PRO A 352 3.80 -45.66 28.71
CA PRO A 352 3.51 -46.23 27.40
C PRO A 352 3.75 -45.25 26.25
N ALA A 353 4.42 -45.73 25.20
CA ALA A 353 4.55 -44.96 23.97
C ALA A 353 3.17 -44.71 23.32
N ARG A 354 2.99 -43.51 22.76
CA ARG A 354 1.81 -43.07 21.99
C ARG A 354 2.12 -42.87 20.49
N PRO A 355 2.46 -43.92 19.73
CA PRO A 355 2.78 -43.81 18.31
C PRO A 355 1.61 -43.34 17.44
N ASP A 356 0.39 -43.31 17.99
CA ASP A 356 -0.78 -42.67 17.40
C ASP A 356 -0.72 -41.13 17.44
N LEU A 357 0.02 -40.56 18.40
CA LEU A 357 0.17 -39.11 18.62
C LEU A 357 1.51 -38.58 18.06
N HIS A 358 2.63 -39.17 18.49
CA HIS A 358 3.99 -38.69 18.16
C HIS A 358 4.50 -39.22 16.81
N LEU A 359 3.70 -39.03 15.77
CA LEU A 359 3.86 -39.64 14.44
C LEU A 359 5.21 -39.38 13.74
N ASP A 360 5.92 -38.31 14.11
CA ASP A 360 7.14 -37.87 13.44
C ASP A 360 8.39 -37.93 14.34
N GLY A 361 8.23 -37.82 15.66
CA GLY A 361 9.30 -37.92 16.63
C GLY A 361 9.74 -39.36 16.90
N ILE A 362 10.97 -39.53 17.38
CA ILE A 362 11.45 -40.81 17.93
C ILE A 362 11.93 -40.63 19.37
N SER A 363 11.91 -41.70 20.16
CA SER A 363 12.54 -41.68 21.47
C SER A 363 14.07 -41.63 21.33
N LEU A 364 14.69 -40.70 22.05
CA LEU A 364 16.14 -40.58 22.20
C LEU A 364 16.68 -41.38 23.39
N ALA A 365 15.83 -42.06 24.17
CA ALA A 365 16.26 -42.83 25.35
C ALA A 365 17.38 -43.85 25.06
N PRO A 366 17.42 -44.54 23.90
CA PRO A 366 18.55 -45.40 23.55
C PRO A 366 19.86 -44.62 23.44
N ALA A 367 19.86 -43.45 22.78
CA ALA A 367 21.04 -42.60 22.65
C ALA A 367 21.43 -41.91 23.98
N ILE A 368 20.49 -41.74 24.90
CA ILE A 368 20.73 -41.24 26.25
C ILE A 368 21.43 -42.29 27.12
N SER A 369 20.97 -43.54 27.04
CA SER A 369 21.51 -44.65 27.84
C SER A 369 22.82 -45.18 27.27
N GLU A 370 22.92 -45.22 25.93
CA GLU A 370 24.10 -45.65 25.18
C GLU A 370 24.54 -44.54 24.21
N PRO A 371 25.34 -43.54 24.66
CA PRO A 371 25.71 -42.36 23.87
C PRO A 371 26.41 -42.65 22.53
N ALA A 372 27.05 -43.81 22.41
CA ALA A 372 27.69 -44.26 21.18
C ALA A 372 26.70 -44.83 20.15
N GLN A 373 25.48 -45.18 20.56
CA GLN A 373 24.43 -45.64 19.67
C GLN A 373 23.87 -44.46 18.88
N SER A 374 23.86 -44.60 17.56
CA SER A 374 23.26 -43.62 16.66
C SER A 374 22.48 -44.35 15.56
N THR A 375 21.28 -43.87 15.29
CA THR A 375 20.39 -44.34 14.24
C THR A 375 20.38 -43.31 13.11
N PRO A 376 20.66 -43.70 11.86
CA PRO A 376 20.55 -42.81 10.71
C PRO A 376 19.14 -42.22 10.60
N ARG A 377 19.05 -40.91 10.38
CA ARG A 377 17.78 -40.20 10.22
C ARG A 377 17.82 -39.22 9.07
N THR A 378 16.63 -39.00 8.52
CA THR A 378 16.35 -37.90 7.62
C THR A 378 15.50 -36.89 8.38
N LEU A 379 15.96 -35.65 8.43
CA LEU A 379 15.27 -34.51 9.03
C LEU A 379 14.90 -33.53 7.92
N VAL A 380 13.73 -32.93 7.98
CA VAL A 380 13.26 -31.94 7.00
C VAL A 380 12.77 -30.71 7.74
N TRP A 381 13.04 -29.55 7.16
CA TRP A 381 12.50 -28.26 7.57
C TRP A 381 11.78 -27.64 6.40
N HIS A 382 10.57 -27.15 6.63
CA HIS A 382 9.78 -26.46 5.62
C HIS A 382 9.37 -25.11 6.19
N TYR A 383 10.03 -24.05 5.73
CA TYR A 383 9.76 -22.68 6.16
C TYR A 383 9.38 -21.82 4.93
N PRO A 384 8.14 -21.99 4.42
CA PRO A 384 7.66 -21.36 3.19
C PRO A 384 7.29 -19.88 3.38
N HIS A 385 7.92 -19.20 4.35
CA HIS A 385 7.59 -17.86 4.80
C HIS A 385 8.78 -16.92 4.72
N TYR A 386 8.50 -15.62 4.61
CA TYR A 386 9.53 -14.59 4.77
C TYR A 386 9.78 -14.34 6.26
N HIS A 387 10.97 -13.85 6.60
CA HIS A 387 11.28 -13.44 7.96
C HIS A 387 12.07 -12.13 7.99
N GLY A 388 11.92 -11.35 9.07
CA GLY A 388 12.60 -10.06 9.25
C GLY A 388 14.13 -10.14 9.28
N SER A 389 14.71 -11.34 9.38
CA SER A 389 16.14 -11.60 9.23
C SER A 389 16.61 -11.66 7.77
N THR A 390 15.74 -11.35 6.82
CA THR A 390 15.91 -11.39 5.35
C THR A 390 15.87 -12.77 4.70
N TRP A 391 15.52 -13.82 5.46
CA TRP A 391 15.17 -15.10 4.87
C TRP A 391 13.97 -14.94 3.91
N ALA A 392 14.06 -15.60 2.77
CA ALA A 392 12.99 -15.77 1.80
C ALA A 392 12.51 -17.24 1.81
N PRO A 393 11.24 -17.52 1.48
CA PRO A 393 10.65 -18.86 1.59
C PRO A 393 11.54 -19.99 1.07
N GLY A 394 11.69 -21.05 1.86
CA GLY A 394 12.55 -22.17 1.51
C GLY A 394 12.34 -23.44 2.36
N SER A 395 13.10 -24.48 2.04
CA SER A 395 13.08 -25.77 2.75
C SER A 395 14.49 -26.33 2.89
N ALA A 396 14.73 -27.15 3.90
CA ALA A 396 15.97 -27.90 4.05
C ALA A 396 15.71 -29.39 4.32
N ILE A 397 16.63 -30.26 3.93
CA ILE A 397 16.64 -31.68 4.29
C ILE A 397 18.05 -32.07 4.71
N ARG A 398 18.18 -32.81 5.80
CA ARG A 398 19.43 -33.46 6.22
C ARG A 398 19.22 -34.97 6.19
N SER A 399 20.12 -35.70 5.55
CA SER A 399 20.14 -37.17 5.54
C SER A 399 21.57 -37.65 5.76
N GLY A 400 21.85 -38.16 6.98
CA GLY A 400 23.21 -38.41 7.43
C GLY A 400 24.03 -37.13 7.47
N ASP A 401 25.17 -37.11 6.79
CA ASP A 401 26.08 -35.96 6.73
C ASP A 401 25.66 -34.94 5.67
N TRP A 402 24.77 -35.30 4.75
CA TRP A 402 24.39 -34.44 3.64
C TRP A 402 23.20 -33.57 3.98
N LYS A 403 23.28 -32.29 3.64
CA LYS A 403 22.20 -31.31 3.79
C LYS A 403 21.95 -30.59 2.48
N LEU A 404 20.69 -30.49 2.08
CA LEU A 404 20.24 -29.71 0.93
C LEU A 404 19.34 -28.57 1.43
N ILE A 405 19.54 -27.37 0.90
CA ILE A 405 18.69 -26.20 1.14
C ILE A 405 18.10 -25.75 -0.19
N GLN A 406 16.80 -25.51 -0.24
CA GLN A 406 16.07 -25.00 -1.39
C GLN A 406 15.52 -23.61 -1.08
N HIS A 407 15.80 -22.66 -1.96
CA HIS A 407 15.25 -21.30 -1.91
C HIS A 407 14.18 -21.15 -3.00
N TYR A 408 12.93 -20.91 -2.62
CA TYR A 408 11.83 -20.83 -3.58
C TYR A 408 11.82 -19.52 -4.37
N GLU A 409 12.23 -18.40 -3.76
CA GLU A 409 12.23 -17.08 -4.42
C GLU A 409 13.20 -17.02 -5.60
N THR A 410 14.41 -17.58 -5.44
CA THR A 410 15.46 -17.60 -6.46
C THR A 410 15.43 -18.86 -7.32
N GLY A 411 14.75 -19.92 -6.87
CA GLY A 411 14.80 -21.24 -7.48
C GLY A 411 16.11 -21.99 -7.27
N THR A 412 17.01 -21.48 -6.42
CA THR A 412 18.33 -22.09 -6.17
C THR A 412 18.26 -23.21 -5.14
N ARG A 413 19.21 -24.14 -5.24
CA ARG A 413 19.41 -25.23 -4.30
C ARG A 413 20.89 -25.37 -4.00
N GLU A 414 21.22 -25.56 -2.74
CA GLU A 414 22.59 -25.65 -2.22
C GLU A 414 22.77 -27.01 -1.53
N LEU A 415 23.91 -27.65 -1.70
CA LEU A 415 24.24 -28.95 -1.11
C LEU A 415 25.51 -28.84 -0.26
N TYR A 416 25.43 -29.33 0.99
CA TYR A 416 26.53 -29.31 1.95
C TYR A 416 26.77 -30.70 2.53
N ASN A 417 28.02 -30.97 2.91
CA ASN A 417 28.39 -32.11 3.74
C ASN A 417 28.81 -31.59 5.13
N LEU A 418 27.95 -31.78 6.12
CA LEU A 418 28.11 -31.23 7.48
C LEU A 418 29.23 -31.89 8.28
N ALA A 419 29.70 -33.07 7.90
CA ALA A 419 30.85 -33.70 8.54
C ALA A 419 32.17 -33.01 8.14
N GLU A 420 32.22 -32.43 6.95
CA GLU A 420 33.39 -31.73 6.40
C GLU A 420 33.27 -30.20 6.50
N ASP A 421 32.05 -29.66 6.43
CA ASP A 421 31.74 -28.24 6.38
C ASP A 421 30.50 -27.91 7.23
N LEU A 422 30.69 -27.88 8.56
CA LEU A 422 29.64 -27.53 9.51
C LEU A 422 29.14 -26.08 9.34
N GLY A 423 29.96 -25.22 8.73
CA GLY A 423 29.64 -23.82 8.49
C GLY A 423 28.93 -23.55 7.17
N GLU A 424 28.58 -24.58 6.40
CA GLU A 424 27.84 -24.45 5.12
C GLU A 424 28.45 -23.38 4.20
N SER A 425 29.78 -23.37 4.14
CA SER A 425 30.60 -22.37 3.47
C SER A 425 30.88 -22.70 2.01
N SER A 426 30.81 -23.99 1.64
CA SER A 426 31.15 -24.50 0.30
C SER A 426 29.98 -25.29 -0.28
N ASP A 427 29.27 -24.73 -1.26
CA ASP A 427 28.23 -25.45 -1.98
C ASP A 427 28.85 -26.53 -2.89
N LEU A 428 28.43 -27.77 -2.67
CA LEU A 428 28.91 -28.98 -3.34
C LEU A 428 27.95 -29.46 -4.44
N SER A 429 26.89 -28.70 -4.74
CA SER A 429 25.84 -29.07 -5.71
C SER A 429 26.42 -29.44 -7.09
N GLU A 430 27.32 -28.61 -7.63
CA GLU A 430 27.97 -28.86 -8.92
C GLU A 430 29.01 -29.98 -8.88
N CYS A 431 29.70 -30.17 -7.75
CA CYS A 431 30.76 -31.17 -7.61
C CYS A 431 30.24 -32.58 -7.30
N ASN A 432 29.01 -32.70 -6.79
CA ASN A 432 28.40 -33.97 -6.39
C ASN A 432 27.00 -34.14 -7.00
N PRO A 433 26.86 -34.15 -8.33
CA PRO A 433 25.55 -34.12 -9.00
C PRO A 433 24.65 -35.31 -8.67
N GLU A 434 25.21 -36.52 -8.52
CA GLU A 434 24.43 -37.70 -8.15
C GLU A 434 23.82 -37.55 -6.75
N LYS A 435 24.59 -37.03 -5.80
CA LYS A 435 24.12 -36.81 -4.43
C LYS A 435 23.14 -35.64 -4.34
N PHE A 436 23.37 -34.60 -5.13
CA PHE A 436 22.45 -33.47 -5.27
C PHE A 436 21.07 -33.95 -5.72
N GLU A 437 20.99 -34.72 -6.80
CA GLU A 437 19.73 -35.25 -7.32
C GLU A 437 19.05 -36.22 -6.33
N GLU A 438 19.82 -37.06 -5.63
CA GLU A 438 19.31 -37.92 -4.57
C GLU A 438 18.63 -37.10 -3.46
N MET A 439 19.30 -36.06 -2.97
CA MET A 439 18.79 -35.20 -1.89
C MET A 439 17.59 -34.36 -2.35
N VAL A 440 17.59 -33.90 -3.60
CA VAL A 440 16.45 -33.20 -4.23
C VAL A 440 15.23 -34.11 -4.26
N ALA A 441 15.38 -35.33 -4.80
CA ALA A 441 14.28 -36.29 -4.89
C ALA A 441 13.76 -36.68 -3.49
N ALA A 442 14.65 -36.81 -2.51
CA ALA A 442 14.28 -37.06 -1.13
C ALA A 442 13.46 -35.91 -0.51
N GLN A 443 13.88 -34.66 -0.74
CA GLN A 443 13.18 -33.47 -0.24
C GLN A 443 11.78 -33.35 -0.87
N GLU A 444 11.70 -33.37 -2.20
CA GLU A 444 10.44 -33.26 -2.93
C GLU A 444 9.50 -34.42 -2.58
N GLY A 445 10.03 -35.64 -2.51
CA GLY A 445 9.28 -36.81 -2.11
C GLY A 445 8.71 -36.70 -0.71
N TRP A 446 9.48 -36.14 0.24
CA TRP A 446 9.00 -35.91 1.61
C TRP A 446 7.92 -34.82 1.65
N LEU A 447 8.15 -33.66 1.00
CA LEU A 447 7.20 -32.54 0.97
C LEU A 447 5.85 -32.97 0.38
N ASN A 448 5.87 -33.73 -0.72
CA ASN A 448 4.68 -34.25 -1.36
C ASN A 448 3.91 -35.24 -0.46
N ARG A 449 4.61 -36.16 0.23
CA ARG A 449 3.97 -37.11 1.15
C ARG A 449 3.33 -36.42 2.36
N MET A 450 3.93 -35.33 2.83
CA MET A 450 3.43 -34.57 3.97
C MET A 450 2.32 -33.58 3.60
N GLY A 451 2.04 -33.38 2.30
CA GLY A 451 1.09 -32.37 1.84
C GLY A 451 1.54 -30.94 2.18
N ALA A 452 2.85 -30.69 2.16
CA ALA A 452 3.42 -29.39 2.49
C ALA A 452 2.92 -28.30 1.53
N LYS A 453 2.43 -27.18 2.08
CA LYS A 453 1.94 -26.03 1.31
C LYS A 453 3.13 -25.22 0.79
N LEU A 454 3.29 -25.13 -0.52
CA LEU A 454 4.39 -24.37 -1.14
C LEU A 454 4.00 -22.89 -1.33
N PRO A 455 4.98 -21.95 -1.27
CA PRO A 455 4.74 -20.58 -1.71
C PRO A 455 4.53 -20.55 -3.23
N ILE A 456 3.74 -19.62 -3.72
CA ILE A 456 3.43 -19.46 -5.15
C ILE A 456 3.91 -18.10 -5.68
N PRO A 457 4.26 -17.97 -6.97
CA PRO A 457 4.55 -16.66 -7.55
C PRO A 457 3.42 -15.68 -7.27
N LYS A 458 3.75 -14.51 -6.71
CA LYS A 458 2.74 -13.48 -6.48
C LYS A 458 2.31 -12.96 -7.84
N ALA A 459 1.06 -13.23 -8.23
CA ALA A 459 0.49 -12.64 -9.43
C ALA A 459 0.61 -11.11 -9.31
N PRO A 460 1.05 -10.40 -10.37
CA PRO A 460 1.06 -8.95 -10.32
C PRO A 460 -0.35 -8.49 -9.99
N LYS A 461 -0.50 -7.85 -8.83
CA LYS A 461 -1.75 -7.20 -8.45
C LYS A 461 -2.02 -6.22 -9.58
N ALA A 462 -3.14 -6.36 -10.31
CA ALA A 462 -3.48 -5.40 -11.35
C ALA A 462 -3.50 -4.01 -10.70
N LYS A 463 -2.48 -3.20 -10.98
CA LYS A 463 -2.33 -1.89 -10.36
C LYS A 463 -3.54 -1.07 -10.82
N LYS A 464 -4.24 -0.47 -9.86
CA LYS A 464 -5.31 0.48 -10.15
C LYS A 464 -4.70 1.59 -11.02
N PRO A 465 -5.26 1.91 -12.20
CA PRO A 465 -4.67 2.93 -13.04
C PRO A 465 -4.83 4.30 -12.40
N ASN A 466 -3.89 5.20 -12.56
CA ASN A 466 -4.12 6.62 -12.25
C ASN A 466 -5.07 7.23 -13.29
N PHE A 467 -5.85 8.24 -12.89
CA PHE A 467 -6.72 8.99 -13.79
C PHE A 467 -6.25 10.43 -13.89
N ILE A 468 -6.10 10.94 -15.11
CA ILE A 468 -5.78 12.36 -15.35
C ILE A 468 -6.72 12.90 -16.42
N ILE A 469 -7.36 14.03 -16.12
CA ILE A 469 -8.09 14.82 -17.11
C ILE A 469 -7.34 16.15 -17.27
N ILE A 470 -6.77 16.36 -18.45
CA ILE A 470 -6.22 17.65 -18.89
C ILE A 470 -7.33 18.37 -19.65
N TYR A 471 -7.76 19.52 -19.14
CA TYR A 471 -8.96 20.20 -19.62
C TYR A 471 -8.65 21.63 -20.07
N ALA A 472 -8.63 21.85 -21.38
CA ALA A 472 -8.43 23.14 -22.01
C ALA A 472 -9.67 24.04 -21.89
N ASP A 473 -9.49 25.32 -22.23
CA ASP A 473 -10.49 26.37 -22.07
C ASP A 473 -10.72 27.11 -23.39
N ASP A 474 -11.87 26.89 -24.03
CA ASP A 474 -12.19 27.38 -25.39
C ASP A 474 -11.30 26.83 -26.52
N LEU A 475 -10.71 25.64 -26.35
CA LEU A 475 -9.97 24.99 -27.43
C LEU A 475 -10.94 24.30 -28.40
N GLY A 476 -10.88 24.72 -29.66
CA GLY A 476 -11.77 24.24 -30.70
C GLY A 476 -11.37 22.91 -31.30
N TYR A 477 -12.36 22.22 -31.89
CA TYR A 477 -12.16 20.94 -32.58
C TYR A 477 -11.04 21.00 -33.62
N GLY A 478 -10.93 22.11 -34.35
CA GLY A 478 -9.93 22.31 -35.40
C GLY A 478 -8.66 23.00 -34.94
N ASP A 479 -8.45 23.28 -33.65
CA ASP A 479 -7.24 23.96 -33.15
C ASP A 479 -6.02 23.03 -33.03
N LEU A 480 -6.21 21.71 -33.08
CA LEU A 480 -5.12 20.74 -33.02
C LEU A 480 -4.70 20.27 -34.41
N ASN A 481 -3.39 20.12 -34.63
CA ASN A 481 -2.84 19.53 -35.86
C ASN A 481 -3.45 18.16 -36.15
N SER A 482 -3.52 17.29 -35.13
CA SER A 482 -4.17 15.99 -35.21
C SER A 482 -5.67 16.05 -35.55
N TYR A 483 -6.32 17.22 -35.50
CA TYR A 483 -7.70 17.41 -35.94
C TYR A 483 -7.83 18.27 -37.22
N GLY A 484 -6.70 18.63 -37.84
CA GLY A 484 -6.66 19.34 -39.11
C GLY A 484 -6.38 20.83 -39.01
N ALA A 485 -5.82 21.32 -37.90
CA ALA A 485 -5.31 22.69 -37.80
C ALA A 485 -4.30 23.00 -38.90
N THR A 486 -4.25 24.27 -39.32
CA THR A 486 -3.29 24.75 -40.31
C THR A 486 -2.55 25.95 -39.75
N GLY A 487 -1.27 25.79 -39.42
CA GLY A 487 -0.38 26.89 -39.01
C GLY A 487 -0.12 27.03 -37.50
N ILE A 488 -0.81 26.25 -36.66
CA ILE A 488 -0.56 26.17 -35.20
C ILE A 488 -0.10 24.75 -34.87
N LEU A 489 1.20 24.56 -34.60
CA LEU A 489 1.75 23.23 -34.38
C LEU A 489 1.53 22.76 -32.93
N THR A 490 0.94 21.57 -32.78
CA THR A 490 0.68 20.93 -31.47
C THR A 490 1.33 19.55 -31.39
N PRO A 491 2.68 19.45 -31.50
CA PRO A 491 3.37 18.17 -31.64
C PRO A 491 3.20 17.22 -30.44
N ASN A 492 3.05 17.73 -29.22
CA ASN A 492 2.90 16.88 -28.04
C ASN A 492 1.52 16.22 -28.01
N LEU A 493 0.47 16.98 -28.35
CA LEU A 493 -0.88 16.44 -28.50
C LEU A 493 -1.02 15.56 -29.75
N ASP A 494 -0.26 15.82 -30.81
CA ASP A 494 -0.16 14.93 -31.97
C ASP A 494 0.46 13.58 -31.57
N GLN A 495 1.50 13.60 -30.75
CA GLN A 495 2.10 12.40 -30.18
C GLN A 495 1.10 11.66 -29.28
N MET A 496 0.41 12.37 -28.38
CA MET A 496 -0.61 11.76 -27.52
C MET A 496 -1.74 11.12 -28.36
N ALA A 497 -2.16 11.76 -29.45
CA ALA A 497 -3.16 11.22 -30.37
C ALA A 497 -2.65 9.99 -31.13
N ALA A 498 -1.37 9.94 -31.49
CA ALA A 498 -0.76 8.79 -32.15
C ALA A 498 -0.56 7.60 -31.21
N GLU A 499 -0.26 7.86 -29.94
CA GLU A 499 -0.08 6.85 -28.88
C GLU A 499 -1.41 6.42 -28.22
N GLY A 500 -2.51 7.13 -28.51
CA GLY A 500 -3.82 6.93 -27.89
C GLY A 500 -4.97 6.81 -28.88
N ILE A 501 -6.19 7.01 -28.38
CA ILE A 501 -7.42 7.04 -29.16
C ILE A 501 -7.82 8.51 -29.36
N ARG A 502 -7.88 8.94 -30.62
CA ARG A 502 -8.42 10.23 -31.04
C ARG A 502 -9.91 10.10 -31.32
N PHE A 503 -10.75 10.74 -30.51
CA PHE A 503 -12.21 10.72 -30.69
C PHE A 503 -12.66 11.85 -31.60
N THR A 504 -13.45 11.52 -32.62
CA THR A 504 -13.99 12.52 -33.55
C THR A 504 -15.40 12.98 -33.18
N SER A 505 -16.11 12.26 -32.29
CA SER A 505 -17.50 12.54 -31.91
C SER A 505 -17.66 12.71 -30.38
N ALA A 506 -16.76 13.46 -29.75
CA ALA A 506 -16.81 13.80 -28.33
C ALA A 506 -17.43 15.18 -28.10
N TYR A 507 -18.33 15.27 -27.12
CA TYR A 507 -19.07 16.48 -26.80
C TYR A 507 -18.89 16.87 -25.33
N ALA A 508 -18.54 18.13 -25.10
CA ALA A 508 -18.88 18.80 -23.85
C ALA A 508 -20.40 18.94 -23.74
N THR A 509 -20.94 19.05 -22.53
CA THR A 509 -22.39 19.16 -22.34
C THR A 509 -22.94 20.54 -22.62
N ALA A 510 -22.08 21.57 -22.72
CA ALA A 510 -22.48 22.91 -23.08
C ALA A 510 -21.42 23.63 -23.93
N ALA A 511 -21.85 24.70 -24.58
CA ALA A 511 -21.00 25.62 -25.31
C ALA A 511 -20.40 26.72 -24.41
N THR A 512 -20.33 26.48 -23.10
CA THR A 512 -19.76 27.41 -22.12
C THR A 512 -19.13 26.64 -20.95
N CYS A 513 -18.14 27.26 -20.32
CA CYS A 513 -17.26 26.68 -19.30
C CYS A 513 -17.97 26.08 -18.07
N THR A 514 -18.60 26.88 -17.20
CA THR A 514 -19.19 26.38 -15.94
C THR A 514 -20.14 25.20 -16.14
N PRO A 515 -21.12 25.25 -17.07
CA PRO A 515 -22.04 24.13 -17.28
C PRO A 515 -21.33 22.82 -17.69
N SER A 516 -20.35 22.90 -18.61
CA SER A 516 -19.57 21.74 -19.04
C SER A 516 -18.74 21.13 -17.92
N ARG A 517 -18.09 21.99 -17.10
CA ARG A 517 -17.28 21.57 -15.96
C ARG A 517 -18.13 20.93 -14.86
N TYR A 518 -19.31 21.50 -14.58
CA TYR A 518 -20.29 20.90 -13.69
C TYR A 518 -20.64 19.49 -14.15
N SER A 519 -21.05 19.31 -15.41
CA SER A 519 -21.42 17.98 -15.92
C SER A 519 -20.27 16.99 -15.97
N LEU A 520 -19.05 17.43 -16.31
CA LEU A 520 -17.88 16.55 -16.31
C LEU A 520 -17.62 15.98 -14.92
N LEU A 521 -17.74 16.81 -13.88
CA LEU A 521 -17.48 16.38 -12.50
C LEU A 521 -18.66 15.62 -11.88
N THR A 522 -19.91 16.01 -12.14
CA THR A 522 -21.09 15.41 -11.47
C THR A 522 -21.76 14.31 -12.27
N GLY A 523 -21.41 14.15 -13.55
CA GLY A 523 -22.13 13.27 -14.47
C GLY A 523 -23.58 13.68 -14.73
N SER A 524 -23.98 14.89 -14.31
CA SER A 524 -25.32 15.43 -14.46
C SER A 524 -25.34 16.53 -15.51
N TYR A 525 -26.34 16.52 -16.37
CA TYR A 525 -26.51 17.59 -17.33
C TYR A 525 -26.78 18.94 -16.67
N PRO A 526 -26.37 20.06 -17.28
CA PRO A 526 -26.35 21.35 -16.57
C PRO A 526 -27.73 21.84 -16.17
N TRP A 527 -28.76 21.67 -17.00
CA TRP A 527 -30.13 22.14 -16.70
C TRP A 527 -30.77 21.48 -15.48
N ARG A 528 -30.22 20.38 -14.96
CA ARG A 528 -30.65 19.81 -13.67
C ARG A 528 -30.33 20.75 -12.51
N ASN A 529 -29.36 21.64 -12.68
CA ASN A 529 -29.02 22.71 -11.76
C ASN A 529 -29.18 24.07 -12.45
N LYS A 530 -30.22 24.82 -12.08
CA LYS A 530 -30.51 26.17 -12.62
C LYS A 530 -29.37 27.19 -12.44
N ASP A 531 -28.44 26.91 -11.53
CA ASP A 531 -27.29 27.77 -11.24
C ASP A 531 -26.04 27.37 -12.03
N ALA A 532 -26.08 26.25 -12.79
CA ALA A 532 -25.07 25.87 -13.77
C ALA A 532 -25.14 26.76 -15.02
N LYS A 533 -24.60 27.97 -14.88
CA LYS A 533 -24.42 29.00 -15.92
C LYS A 533 -23.08 29.69 -15.70
N ILE A 534 -22.61 30.53 -16.62
CA ILE A 534 -21.35 31.27 -16.45
C ILE A 534 -21.39 32.05 -15.12
N LEU A 535 -20.41 31.80 -14.26
CA LEU A 535 -20.31 32.38 -12.92
C LEU A 535 -19.34 33.56 -12.87
N SER A 536 -19.62 34.50 -11.96
CA SER A 536 -18.66 35.52 -11.52
C SER A 536 -17.60 34.89 -10.60
N GLY A 537 -16.45 35.56 -10.42
CA GLY A 537 -15.36 35.07 -9.55
C GLY A 537 -15.75 34.90 -8.09
N ASN A 538 -16.80 35.58 -7.63
CA ASN A 538 -17.32 35.50 -6.26
C ASN A 538 -18.64 34.72 -6.13
N ALA A 539 -19.05 33.99 -7.17
CA ALA A 539 -20.28 33.18 -7.13
C ALA A 539 -20.15 32.01 -6.15
N GLY A 540 -21.28 31.62 -5.55
CA GLY A 540 -21.34 30.47 -4.65
C GLY A 540 -21.08 29.15 -5.38
N MET A 541 -20.52 28.18 -4.67
CA MET A 541 -20.35 26.82 -5.16
C MET A 541 -21.69 26.24 -5.62
N ILE A 542 -21.73 25.70 -6.83
CA ILE A 542 -22.97 25.14 -7.41
C ILE A 542 -23.09 23.62 -7.25
N ILE A 543 -21.99 22.93 -6.93
CA ILE A 543 -22.01 21.51 -6.56
C ILE A 543 -22.35 21.40 -5.08
N GLY A 544 -23.36 20.61 -4.74
CA GLY A 544 -23.72 20.33 -3.35
C GLY A 544 -22.68 19.45 -2.65
N GLU A 545 -22.49 19.61 -1.33
CA GLU A 545 -21.55 18.77 -0.56
C GLU A 545 -21.93 17.27 -0.59
N ASP A 546 -23.23 16.97 -0.67
CA ASP A 546 -23.76 15.61 -0.79
C ASP A 546 -23.88 15.13 -2.25
N GLU A 547 -23.54 15.99 -3.22
CA GLU A 547 -23.64 15.64 -4.64
C GLU A 547 -22.46 14.77 -5.04
N ARG A 548 -22.75 13.64 -5.69
CA ARG A 548 -21.70 12.73 -6.15
C ARG A 548 -20.90 13.39 -7.27
N THR A 549 -19.59 13.24 -7.18
CA THR A 549 -18.64 13.73 -8.18
C THR A 549 -17.66 12.63 -8.59
N VAL A 550 -16.97 12.82 -9.72
CA VAL A 550 -15.84 11.98 -10.14
C VAL A 550 -14.80 11.84 -9.02
N PRO A 551 -14.27 12.94 -8.42
CA PRO A 551 -13.29 12.82 -7.35
C PRO A 551 -13.87 12.15 -6.10
N SER A 552 -15.11 12.46 -5.66
CA SER A 552 -15.66 11.79 -4.47
C SER A 552 -15.83 10.29 -4.67
N THR A 553 -16.25 9.89 -5.88
CA THR A 553 -16.38 8.47 -6.26
C THR A 553 -15.03 7.76 -6.34
N LEU A 554 -14.00 8.39 -6.91
CA LEU A 554 -12.67 7.78 -6.96
C LEU A 554 -12.03 7.71 -5.57
N LYS A 555 -12.30 8.68 -4.71
CA LYS A 555 -11.87 8.67 -3.31
C LYS A 555 -12.47 7.50 -2.53
N GLU A 556 -13.73 7.14 -2.77
CA GLU A 556 -14.33 5.89 -2.22
C GLU A 556 -13.56 4.63 -2.66
N ALA A 557 -12.97 4.64 -3.85
CA ALA A 557 -12.10 3.58 -4.35
C ALA A 557 -10.65 3.65 -3.82
N GLY A 558 -10.34 4.57 -2.91
CA GLY A 558 -9.01 4.72 -2.30
C GLY A 558 -8.00 5.49 -3.17
N TYR A 559 -8.47 6.38 -4.04
CA TYR A 559 -7.61 7.28 -4.80
C TYR A 559 -7.37 8.58 -4.03
N THR A 560 -6.13 9.10 -4.08
CA THR A 560 -5.88 10.51 -3.73
C THR A 560 -6.36 11.41 -4.86
N THR A 561 -7.08 12.48 -4.55
CA THR A 561 -7.69 13.34 -5.59
C THR A 561 -7.16 14.77 -5.56
N GLY A 562 -6.82 15.31 -6.73
CA GLY A 562 -6.27 16.66 -6.88
C GLY A 562 -6.94 17.47 -7.98
N VAL A 563 -7.09 18.77 -7.78
CA VAL A 563 -7.43 19.75 -8.83
C VAL A 563 -6.37 20.84 -8.90
N VAL A 564 -5.92 21.13 -10.12
CA VAL A 564 -4.98 22.22 -10.40
C VAL A 564 -5.48 23.03 -11.59
N GLY A 565 -5.60 24.35 -11.43
CA GLY A 565 -5.93 25.27 -12.53
C GLY A 565 -7.33 25.89 -12.48
N LYS A 566 -8.02 25.99 -13.62
CA LYS A 566 -9.34 26.63 -13.72
C LYS A 566 -10.42 25.84 -12.98
N TRP A 567 -11.03 26.44 -11.96
CA TRP A 567 -12.18 25.85 -11.26
C TRP A 567 -13.52 26.21 -11.92
N HIS A 568 -13.96 27.46 -11.76
CA HIS A 568 -15.16 28.05 -12.36
C HIS A 568 -16.50 27.35 -12.06
N ILE A 569 -16.61 26.74 -10.88
CA ILE A 569 -17.84 26.12 -10.34
C ILE A 569 -18.30 26.86 -9.06
N GLY A 570 -17.73 28.04 -8.80
CA GLY A 570 -18.03 28.86 -7.64
C GLY A 570 -17.28 28.43 -6.39
N LEU A 571 -17.25 29.32 -5.40
CA LEU A 571 -16.62 29.15 -4.10
C LEU A 571 -17.51 29.77 -3.04
N GLY A 572 -17.46 29.28 -1.82
CA GLY A 572 -18.28 29.84 -0.76
C GLY A 572 -19.80 29.66 -1.00
N ASN A 573 -20.58 30.40 -0.22
CA ASN A 573 -22.05 30.37 -0.25
C ASN A 573 -22.66 31.57 -1.03
N GLY A 574 -21.90 32.15 -1.98
CA GLY A 574 -22.31 33.33 -2.75
C GLY A 574 -21.90 34.67 -2.12
N LYS A 575 -21.20 34.64 -0.98
CA LYS A 575 -20.49 35.79 -0.39
C LYS A 575 -19.10 35.34 0.05
N VAL A 576 -18.20 35.18 -0.92
CA VAL A 576 -16.83 34.72 -0.64
C VAL A 576 -16.08 35.75 0.21
N ASP A 577 -15.63 35.34 1.39
CA ASP A 577 -14.64 36.08 2.17
C ASP A 577 -13.23 35.67 1.73
N TRP A 578 -12.62 36.49 0.89
CA TRP A 578 -11.27 36.27 0.34
C TRP A 578 -10.16 36.42 1.38
N ASN A 579 -10.46 36.94 2.57
CA ASN A 579 -9.48 37.29 3.60
C ASN A 579 -9.32 36.23 4.69
N GLY A 580 -10.15 35.18 4.62
CA GLY A 580 -10.21 34.12 5.61
C GLY A 580 -10.10 32.74 4.97
N GLU A 581 -10.74 31.78 5.63
CA GLU A 581 -10.91 30.44 5.09
C GLU A 581 -12.19 30.39 4.26
N ILE A 582 -12.06 30.04 2.98
CA ILE A 582 -13.17 29.93 2.04
C ILE A 582 -13.82 28.55 2.24
N ARG A 583 -15.15 28.53 2.39
CA ARG A 583 -15.96 27.29 2.44
C ARG A 583 -17.35 27.48 1.84
N PRO A 584 -17.83 26.58 0.96
CA PRO A 584 -17.13 25.42 0.40
C PRO A 584 -16.08 25.76 -0.68
N THR A 585 -15.22 24.79 -0.98
CA THR A 585 -14.10 24.76 -1.95
C THR A 585 -14.07 23.40 -2.66
N PRO A 586 -13.17 23.14 -3.63
CA PRO A 586 -13.06 21.80 -4.22
C PRO A 586 -12.83 20.68 -3.19
N LEU A 587 -12.19 21.01 -2.06
CA LEU A 587 -11.96 20.07 -0.96
C LEU A 587 -13.24 19.53 -0.31
N ASP A 588 -14.36 20.25 -0.47
CA ASP A 588 -15.66 19.87 0.10
C ASP A 588 -16.49 19.02 -0.88
N VAL A 589 -16.02 18.84 -2.12
CA VAL A 589 -16.73 18.09 -3.18
C VAL A 589 -15.89 16.93 -3.75
N GLY A 590 -14.97 16.40 -2.92
CA GLY A 590 -14.27 15.14 -3.18
C GLY A 590 -12.78 15.25 -3.46
N PHE A 591 -12.20 16.45 -3.57
CA PHE A 591 -10.75 16.63 -3.74
C PHE A 591 -9.98 16.60 -2.40
N ASP A 592 -8.80 15.99 -2.38
CA ASP A 592 -7.84 16.06 -1.25
C ASP A 592 -6.89 17.26 -1.38
N HIS A 593 -6.53 17.62 -2.62
CA HIS A 593 -5.64 18.73 -2.95
C HIS A 593 -6.32 19.69 -3.93
N SER A 594 -6.12 20.99 -3.73
CA SER A 594 -6.71 22.03 -4.59
C SER A 594 -5.76 23.20 -4.73
N TYR A 595 -5.36 23.54 -5.96
CA TYR A 595 -4.63 24.77 -6.28
C TYR A 595 -5.23 25.40 -7.53
N ILE A 596 -6.08 26.41 -7.35
CA ILE A 596 -7.00 26.84 -8.41
C ILE A 596 -7.03 28.35 -8.62
N MET A 597 -7.56 28.77 -9.77
CA MET A 597 -8.19 30.07 -9.92
C MET A 597 -9.71 29.94 -9.81
N ALA A 598 -10.36 30.94 -9.20
CA ALA A 598 -11.78 30.84 -8.84
C ALA A 598 -12.75 30.74 -10.03
N ALA A 599 -12.53 31.56 -11.06
CA ALA A 599 -13.34 31.57 -12.27
C ALA A 599 -12.48 31.53 -13.53
N THR A 600 -12.13 32.69 -14.07
CA THR A 600 -11.40 32.83 -15.34
C THR A 600 -10.37 33.95 -15.20
N ASN A 601 -9.34 33.92 -16.04
CA ASN A 601 -8.27 34.92 -16.03
C ASN A 601 -8.77 36.35 -16.29
N ASP A 602 -9.86 36.54 -17.02
CA ASP A 602 -10.54 37.83 -17.25
C ASP A 602 -11.43 38.32 -16.09
N ARG A 603 -11.55 37.58 -14.97
CA ARG A 603 -12.47 37.88 -13.86
C ARG A 603 -11.73 38.10 -12.54
N VAL A 604 -12.14 39.11 -11.79
CA VAL A 604 -11.62 39.34 -10.42
C VAL A 604 -12.19 38.36 -9.38
N PRO A 605 -11.44 38.01 -8.31
CA PRO A 605 -10.07 38.42 -8.05
C PRO A 605 -9.06 37.60 -8.86
N CYS A 606 -7.97 38.25 -9.27
CA CYS A 606 -6.91 37.65 -10.05
C CYS A 606 -5.85 37.01 -9.14
N VAL A 607 -6.26 36.03 -8.33
CA VAL A 607 -5.43 35.39 -7.31
C VAL A 607 -5.55 33.87 -7.36
N TYR A 608 -4.53 33.16 -6.86
CA TYR A 608 -4.60 31.72 -6.64
C TYR A 608 -5.25 31.40 -5.29
N VAL A 609 -6.04 30.33 -5.26
CA VAL A 609 -6.57 29.74 -4.03
C VAL A 609 -5.88 28.38 -3.82
N ASP A 610 -5.06 28.30 -2.78
CA ASP A 610 -4.41 27.07 -2.32
C ASP A 610 -5.21 26.48 -1.16
N GLY A 611 -5.82 25.33 -1.41
CA GLY A 611 -6.81 24.68 -0.55
C GLY A 611 -8.01 25.58 -0.29
N ARG A 612 -7.95 26.35 0.79
CA ARG A 612 -9.05 27.19 1.30
C ARG A 612 -8.68 28.65 1.45
N ARG A 613 -7.47 29.06 1.07
CA ARG A 613 -6.95 30.40 1.31
C ARG A 613 -6.33 30.96 0.05
N VAL A 614 -6.39 32.28 -0.05
CA VAL A 614 -5.66 33.00 -1.10
C VAL A 614 -4.16 32.88 -0.83
N GLU A 615 -3.40 32.41 -1.82
CA GLU A 615 -1.94 32.29 -1.71
C GLU A 615 -1.30 33.68 -1.63
N ASN A 616 -0.31 33.86 -0.75
CA ASN A 616 0.44 35.12 -0.57
C ASN A 616 -0.41 36.36 -0.21
N LEU A 617 -1.61 36.18 0.36
CA LEU A 617 -2.40 37.32 0.85
C LEU A 617 -1.74 37.97 2.07
N ASP A 618 -1.50 39.28 1.97
CA ASP A 618 -1.10 40.12 3.09
C ASP A 618 -2.33 40.48 3.95
N PRO A 619 -2.40 40.10 5.24
CA PRO A 619 -3.51 40.46 6.11
C PRO A 619 -3.74 41.98 6.25
N ASP A 620 -2.73 42.80 6.00
CA ASP A 620 -2.82 44.26 6.07
C ASP A 620 -3.32 44.89 4.74
N ASP A 621 -3.49 44.10 3.68
CA ASP A 621 -4.04 44.52 2.38
C ASP A 621 -5.20 43.59 1.92
N PRO A 622 -6.37 43.64 2.60
CA PRO A 622 -7.46 42.69 2.39
C PRO A 622 -8.16 42.87 1.04
N ILE A 623 -8.53 41.74 0.43
CA ILE A 623 -9.27 41.65 -0.83
C ILE A 623 -10.76 41.94 -0.63
N THR A 624 -11.32 42.83 -1.46
CA THR A 624 -12.77 43.04 -1.60
C THR A 624 -13.16 42.98 -3.07
N VAL A 625 -14.18 42.19 -3.41
CA VAL A 625 -14.61 41.96 -4.79
C VAL A 625 -16.10 42.28 -4.96
N VAL A 626 -16.43 43.05 -5.99
CA VAL A 626 -17.80 43.44 -6.34
C VAL A 626 -18.04 43.25 -7.84
N TYR A 627 -19.18 42.66 -8.18
CA TYR A 627 -19.61 42.47 -9.55
C TYR A 627 -20.87 43.27 -9.86
N GLY A 628 -20.87 43.97 -11.00
CA GLY A 628 -21.99 44.77 -11.48
C GLY A 628 -22.20 46.07 -10.69
N GLY A 629 -22.97 46.99 -11.28
CA GLY A 629 -23.24 48.31 -10.70
C GLY A 629 -22.12 49.33 -10.94
N ASP A 630 -22.15 50.42 -10.18
CA ASP A 630 -21.15 51.48 -10.24
C ASP A 630 -19.86 51.07 -9.51
N ASN A 631 -18.70 51.58 -9.95
CA ASN A 631 -17.39 51.31 -9.33
C ASN A 631 -17.40 51.71 -7.84
N PRO A 632 -17.29 50.76 -6.89
CA PRO A 632 -17.27 51.06 -5.47
C PRO A 632 -15.89 51.51 -4.97
N PHE A 633 -14.84 51.44 -5.80
CA PHE A 633 -13.45 51.75 -5.48
C PHE A 633 -12.89 52.84 -6.41
N PRO A 634 -13.30 54.11 -6.25
CA PRO A 634 -12.89 55.20 -7.13
C PRO A 634 -11.37 55.48 -7.11
N GLU A 635 -10.65 54.98 -6.10
CA GLU A 635 -9.19 55.06 -5.99
C GLU A 635 -8.45 53.99 -6.79
N ILE A 636 -9.13 52.93 -7.23
CA ILE A 636 -8.53 51.82 -7.97
C ILE A 636 -8.70 52.07 -9.48
N PRO A 637 -7.62 52.09 -10.27
CA PRO A 637 -7.72 52.31 -11.71
C PRO A 637 -8.57 51.27 -12.42
N THR A 638 -9.44 51.74 -13.32
CA THR A 638 -10.24 50.90 -14.21
C THR A 638 -9.86 51.11 -15.66
N GLY A 639 -10.01 50.09 -16.50
CA GLY A 639 -9.72 50.19 -17.94
C GLY A 639 -10.57 51.24 -18.65
N LYS A 640 -11.79 51.45 -18.15
CA LYS A 640 -12.75 52.44 -18.63
C LYS A 640 -12.29 53.88 -18.40
N GLU A 641 -11.72 54.17 -17.23
CA GLU A 641 -11.32 55.52 -16.83
C GLU A 641 -9.85 55.82 -17.16
N HIS A 642 -9.01 54.77 -17.21
CA HIS A 642 -7.57 54.84 -17.41
C HIS A 642 -7.10 53.95 -18.57
N PRO A 643 -7.57 54.18 -19.81
CA PRO A 643 -7.15 53.38 -20.96
C PRO A 643 -5.65 53.48 -21.27
N GLU A 644 -4.97 54.54 -20.82
CA GLU A 644 -3.53 54.71 -20.94
C GLU A 644 -2.70 53.71 -20.13
N LEU A 645 -3.31 53.04 -19.15
CA LEU A 645 -2.68 52.00 -18.33
C LEU A 645 -2.85 50.60 -18.91
N LEU A 646 -3.63 50.45 -19.99
CA LEU A 646 -3.89 49.16 -20.61
C LEU A 646 -2.75 48.74 -21.54
N ARG A 647 -2.22 47.53 -21.30
CA ARG A 647 -1.34 46.80 -22.22
C ARG A 647 -2.15 46.14 -23.35
N MET A 648 -3.41 45.83 -23.09
CA MET A 648 -4.36 45.30 -24.06
C MET A 648 -5.73 45.98 -23.91
N THR A 649 -6.25 46.51 -25.00
CA THR A 649 -7.56 47.18 -25.03
C THR A 649 -8.69 46.16 -25.21
N HIS A 650 -9.90 46.53 -24.80
CA HIS A 650 -11.08 45.66 -24.85
C HIS A 650 -11.93 45.92 -26.11
N SER A 651 -12.60 44.87 -26.61
CA SER A 651 -13.55 44.94 -27.73
C SER A 651 -15.00 45.11 -27.27
N ASP A 652 -15.26 44.91 -25.98
CA ASP A 652 -16.59 45.02 -25.38
C ASP A 652 -16.65 46.02 -24.20
N THR A 653 -17.76 45.99 -23.47
CA THR A 653 -18.03 46.86 -22.31
C THR A 653 -17.99 46.12 -20.97
N GLN A 654 -17.52 44.87 -20.96
CA GLN A 654 -17.44 44.03 -19.76
C GLN A 654 -16.01 43.99 -19.21
N HIS A 655 -15.00 44.08 -20.08
CA HIS A 655 -13.58 43.87 -19.75
C HIS A 655 -12.80 45.16 -19.46
N TRP A 656 -13.44 46.16 -18.87
CA TRP A 656 -12.84 47.47 -18.62
C TRP A 656 -12.99 47.94 -17.17
N ASP A 657 -13.28 47.03 -16.24
CA ASP A 657 -13.31 47.36 -14.80
C ASP A 657 -11.87 47.36 -14.25
N THR A 658 -11.62 46.80 -13.05
CA THR A 658 -10.31 46.87 -12.37
C THR A 658 -9.17 46.42 -13.28
N ILE A 659 -8.10 47.21 -13.34
CA ILE A 659 -6.87 46.87 -14.05
C ILE A 659 -5.99 45.98 -13.16
N VAL A 660 -5.67 44.78 -13.63
CA VAL A 660 -4.65 43.89 -13.04
C VAL A 660 -3.65 43.55 -14.14
N ASP A 661 -2.35 43.68 -13.83
CA ASP A 661 -1.24 43.52 -14.80
C ASP A 661 -1.45 44.28 -16.13
N GLY A 662 -1.98 45.51 -16.05
CA GLY A 662 -2.26 46.31 -17.24
C GLY A 662 -3.40 45.77 -18.12
N VAL A 663 -4.25 44.89 -17.62
CA VAL A 663 -5.43 44.37 -18.31
C VAL A 663 -6.69 44.68 -17.51
N GLY A 664 -7.68 45.29 -18.15
CA GLY A 664 -9.00 45.50 -17.55
C GLY A 664 -9.74 44.17 -17.40
N ARG A 665 -10.32 43.92 -16.23
CA ARG A 665 -11.04 42.68 -15.91
C ARG A 665 -12.55 42.91 -15.88
N ILE A 666 -13.32 41.83 -15.77
CA ILE A 666 -14.74 41.86 -15.42
C ILE A 666 -14.87 41.89 -13.90
N GLY A 667 -15.46 42.96 -13.37
CA GLY A 667 -15.70 43.19 -11.94
C GLY A 667 -14.65 44.08 -11.27
N PHE A 668 -15.02 44.60 -10.11
CA PHE A 668 -14.20 45.52 -9.31
C PHE A 668 -13.52 44.77 -8.17
N SER A 669 -12.21 44.98 -8.00
CA SER A 669 -11.43 44.44 -6.89
C SER A 669 -10.54 45.50 -6.26
N LYS A 670 -10.31 45.38 -4.95
CA LYS A 670 -9.37 46.19 -4.18
C LYS A 670 -8.60 45.28 -3.21
N GLY A 671 -7.31 45.58 -3.03
CA GLY A 671 -6.40 44.87 -2.13
C GLY A 671 -5.90 43.53 -2.66
N GLY A 672 -5.06 42.84 -1.88
CA GLY A 672 -4.43 41.59 -2.24
C GLY A 672 -3.25 41.71 -3.19
N LYS A 673 -2.51 42.83 -3.18
CA LYS A 673 -1.50 43.11 -4.21
C LYS A 673 -0.39 42.04 -4.30
N ASN A 674 0.02 41.48 -3.16
CA ASN A 674 1.02 40.40 -3.11
C ASN A 674 0.49 39.04 -3.56
N ALA A 675 -0.84 38.88 -3.61
CA ALA A 675 -1.53 37.65 -4.01
C ALA A 675 -1.93 37.66 -5.50
N GLU A 676 -1.82 38.80 -6.18
CA GLU A 676 -2.10 38.91 -7.61
C GLU A 676 -1.17 37.97 -8.39
N TRP A 677 -1.76 37.18 -9.29
CA TRP A 677 -0.96 36.39 -10.22
C TRP A 677 -0.30 37.28 -11.28
N ASP A 678 0.65 36.70 -11.99
CA ASP A 678 1.21 37.23 -13.23
C ASP A 678 0.64 36.42 -14.40
N ASP A 679 -0.15 37.08 -15.26
CA ASP A 679 -0.84 36.43 -16.38
C ASP A 679 0.12 35.69 -17.32
N GLU A 680 1.34 36.21 -17.50
CA GLU A 680 2.35 35.63 -18.39
C GLU A 680 3.00 34.36 -17.81
N THR A 681 2.86 34.07 -16.50
CA THR A 681 3.48 32.90 -15.85
C THR A 681 2.48 31.88 -15.32
N MET A 682 1.17 32.13 -15.46
CA MET A 682 0.13 31.26 -14.91
C MET A 682 0.22 29.82 -15.41
N ALA A 683 0.48 29.64 -16.70
CA ALA A 683 0.61 28.33 -17.33
C ALA A 683 1.70 27.48 -16.68
N GLU A 684 2.88 28.07 -16.46
CA GLU A 684 4.01 27.41 -15.83
C GLU A 684 3.77 27.14 -14.34
N ASN A 685 3.13 28.07 -13.61
CA ASN A 685 2.78 27.86 -12.21
C ASN A 685 1.83 26.65 -12.04
N PHE A 686 0.74 26.60 -12.81
CA PHE A 686 -0.18 25.46 -12.76
C PHE A 686 0.48 24.16 -13.21
N LEU A 687 1.33 24.18 -14.25
CA LEU A 687 2.11 23.02 -14.67
C LEU A 687 2.99 22.49 -13.53
N ASN A 688 3.69 23.38 -12.82
CA ASN A 688 4.58 22.99 -11.72
C ASN A 688 3.79 22.40 -10.54
N LYS A 689 2.63 22.96 -10.21
CA LYS A 689 1.74 22.41 -9.16
C LYS A 689 1.16 21.05 -9.56
N ALA A 690 0.80 20.88 -10.84
CA ALA A 690 0.36 19.58 -11.37
C ALA A 690 1.49 18.54 -11.31
N LYS A 691 2.71 18.87 -11.72
CA LYS A 691 3.90 17.99 -11.61
C LYS A 691 4.22 17.64 -10.15
N ALA A 692 4.10 18.60 -9.23
CA ALA A 692 4.31 18.38 -7.80
C ALA A 692 3.32 17.35 -7.24
N PHE A 693 2.02 17.50 -7.54
CA PHE A 693 1.00 16.53 -7.15
C PHE A 693 1.35 15.10 -7.64
N ILE A 694 1.84 14.97 -8.88
CA ILE A 694 2.27 13.68 -9.41
C ILE A 694 3.44 13.10 -8.61
N SER A 695 4.50 13.88 -8.38
CA SER A 695 5.69 13.40 -7.66
C SER A 695 5.37 13.01 -6.21
N GLU A 696 4.45 13.70 -5.56
CA GLU A 696 4.01 13.43 -4.18
C GLU A 696 3.15 12.16 -4.07
N ASN A 697 2.41 11.80 -5.13
CA ASN A 697 1.41 10.73 -5.09
C ASN A 697 1.75 9.50 -5.96
N LYS A 698 2.93 9.44 -6.58
CA LYS A 698 3.29 8.38 -7.54
C LYS A 698 3.24 6.94 -7.03
N ASP A 699 3.34 6.75 -5.72
CA ASP A 699 3.38 5.42 -5.09
C ASP A 699 1.97 4.87 -4.78
N GLU A 700 0.93 5.70 -4.90
CA GLU A 700 -0.48 5.36 -4.64
C GLU A 700 -1.37 5.73 -5.84
N PRO A 701 -2.55 5.12 -6.02
CA PRO A 701 -3.45 5.48 -7.11
C PRO A 701 -4.02 6.90 -6.90
N PHE A 702 -4.02 7.73 -7.96
CA PHE A 702 -4.53 9.11 -7.86
C PHE A 702 -5.44 9.52 -9.03
N PHE A 703 -6.24 10.56 -8.79
CA PHE A 703 -6.98 11.30 -9.80
C PHE A 703 -6.53 12.76 -9.82
N LEU A 704 -6.13 13.27 -10.99
CA LEU A 704 -5.81 14.68 -11.20
C LEU A 704 -6.74 15.31 -12.24
N TYR A 705 -7.46 16.35 -11.84
CA TYR A 705 -8.12 17.27 -12.76
C TYR A 705 -7.21 18.47 -13.00
N TYR A 706 -6.47 18.44 -14.12
CA TYR A 706 -5.56 19.50 -14.53
C TYR A 706 -6.27 20.41 -15.55
N ALA A 707 -6.85 21.50 -15.07
CA ALA A 707 -7.65 22.42 -15.87
C ALA A 707 -6.82 23.62 -16.32
N LEU A 708 -6.44 23.63 -17.59
CA LEU A 708 -5.68 24.72 -18.19
C LEU A 708 -6.56 25.99 -18.30
N HIS A 709 -5.92 27.15 -18.31
CA HIS A 709 -6.59 28.43 -18.60
C HIS A 709 -6.53 28.80 -20.10
N GLN A 710 -5.75 28.07 -20.89
CA GLN A 710 -5.51 28.38 -22.29
C GLN A 710 -6.52 27.62 -23.19
N PRO A 711 -6.89 28.18 -24.35
CA PRO A 711 -6.59 29.53 -24.86
C PRO A 711 -7.58 30.66 -24.44
N HIS A 712 -8.20 30.60 -23.26
CA HIS A 712 -9.16 31.62 -22.81
C HIS A 712 -8.53 33.01 -22.62
N VAL A 713 -9.34 34.04 -22.83
CA VAL A 713 -8.93 35.44 -22.68
C VAL A 713 -8.72 35.87 -21.22
N PRO A 714 -7.85 36.85 -20.94
CA PRO A 714 -6.89 37.46 -21.85
C PRO A 714 -5.78 36.48 -22.25
N ARG A 715 -5.44 36.42 -23.54
CA ARG A 715 -4.34 35.58 -24.03
C ARG A 715 -3.03 36.32 -23.91
N LEU A 716 -2.32 36.09 -22.82
CA LEU A 716 -1.00 36.64 -22.56
C LEU A 716 -0.01 35.47 -22.47
N PRO A 717 0.56 35.02 -23.61
CA PRO A 717 1.55 33.94 -23.60
C PRO A 717 2.77 34.40 -22.82
N SER A 718 3.46 33.46 -22.16
CA SER A 718 4.74 33.78 -21.52
C SER A 718 5.73 34.36 -22.54
N PRO A 719 6.77 35.09 -22.09
CA PRO A 719 7.79 35.64 -22.97
C PRO A 719 8.48 34.61 -23.88
N ARG A 720 8.40 33.32 -23.53
CA ARG A 720 8.91 32.21 -24.34
C ARG A 720 8.07 31.96 -25.59
N PHE A 721 6.75 32.17 -25.52
CA PHE A 721 5.80 31.84 -26.58
C PHE A 721 5.21 33.08 -27.27
N ALA A 722 5.37 34.28 -26.71
CA ALA A 722 4.96 35.51 -27.37
C ALA A 722 5.58 35.66 -28.77
N GLY A 723 4.74 35.70 -29.80
CA GLY A 723 5.14 35.75 -31.20
C GLY A 723 5.67 34.42 -31.76
N ALA A 724 5.40 33.29 -31.11
CA ALA A 724 5.80 31.95 -31.59
C ALA A 724 5.05 31.53 -32.86
N THR A 725 3.89 32.12 -33.13
CA THR A 725 3.03 31.80 -34.27
C THR A 725 2.69 33.04 -35.10
N ASP A 726 2.35 32.81 -36.38
CA ASP A 726 1.77 33.85 -37.25
C ASP A 726 0.28 34.14 -36.92
N HIS A 727 -0.28 33.48 -35.90
CA HIS A 727 -1.70 33.51 -35.52
C HIS A 727 -1.99 34.38 -34.28
N GLY A 728 -1.03 35.22 -33.90
CA GLY A 728 -1.16 36.14 -32.76
C GLY A 728 -1.23 35.42 -31.41
N PRO A 729 -1.54 36.17 -30.34
CA PRO A 729 -1.59 35.68 -28.97
C PRO A 729 -2.43 34.41 -28.77
N ARG A 730 -3.56 34.25 -29.48
CA ARG A 730 -4.34 33.02 -29.42
C ARG A 730 -3.58 31.80 -29.93
N GLY A 731 -2.85 31.92 -31.05
CA GLY A 731 -2.01 30.83 -31.55
C GLY A 731 -0.85 30.52 -30.61
N ASP A 732 -0.24 31.56 -30.04
CA ASP A 732 0.89 31.45 -29.12
C ASP A 732 0.52 30.69 -27.84
N VAL A 733 -0.62 31.00 -27.22
CA VAL A 733 -1.08 30.27 -26.02
C VAL A 733 -1.54 28.82 -26.32
N ILE A 734 -1.91 28.50 -27.56
CA ILE A 734 -2.18 27.11 -27.96
C ILE A 734 -0.88 26.31 -28.06
N VAL A 735 0.20 26.91 -28.56
CA VAL A 735 1.54 26.28 -28.57
C VAL A 735 2.09 26.15 -27.15
N GLU A 736 1.86 27.15 -26.29
CA GLU A 736 2.22 27.07 -24.87
C GLU A 736 1.44 25.98 -24.13
N LEU A 737 0.13 25.85 -24.40
CA LEU A 737 -0.69 24.75 -23.91
C LEU A 737 -0.12 23.40 -24.32
N ASP A 738 0.24 23.22 -25.60
CA ASP A 738 0.82 21.98 -26.10
C ASP A 738 2.16 21.67 -25.41
N TRP A 739 2.99 22.69 -25.18
CA TRP A 739 4.21 22.54 -24.39
C TRP A 739 3.92 22.11 -22.95
N CYS A 740 2.94 22.71 -22.27
CA CYS A 740 2.53 22.30 -20.92
C CYS A 740 2.11 20.83 -20.88
N VAL A 741 1.38 20.35 -21.90
CA VAL A 741 1.02 18.94 -22.03
C VAL A 741 2.26 18.07 -22.23
N GLY A 742 3.18 18.45 -23.12
CA GLY A 742 4.43 17.72 -23.34
C GLY A 742 5.26 17.57 -22.07
N GLU A 743 5.50 18.68 -21.37
CA GLU A 743 6.21 18.71 -20.10
C GLU A 743 5.56 17.83 -19.02
N PHE A 744 4.23 17.83 -18.97
CA PHE A 744 3.48 17.02 -18.03
C PHE A 744 3.60 15.52 -18.35
N MET A 745 3.47 15.15 -19.63
CA MET A 745 3.63 13.77 -20.09
C MET A 745 5.07 13.25 -19.90
N ASP A 746 6.08 14.09 -20.15
CA ASP A 746 7.48 13.76 -19.89
C ASP A 746 7.75 13.54 -18.39
N HIS A 747 7.06 14.30 -17.53
CA HIS A 747 7.15 14.10 -16.08
C HIS A 747 6.54 12.76 -15.64
N LEU A 748 5.41 12.33 -16.20
CA LEU A 748 4.84 10.99 -15.93
C LEU A 748 5.80 9.86 -16.30
N LYS A 749 6.47 9.99 -17.46
CA LYS A 749 7.50 9.04 -17.92
C LYS A 749 8.70 9.03 -16.98
N LYS A 750 9.15 10.21 -16.56
CA LYS A 750 10.27 10.38 -15.62
C LYS A 750 9.98 9.75 -14.25
N GLU A 751 8.76 9.87 -13.74
CA GLU A 751 8.35 9.25 -12.47
C GLU A 751 8.03 7.76 -12.60
N GLY A 752 8.06 7.19 -13.81
CA GLY A 752 7.91 5.76 -14.06
C GLY A 752 6.48 5.24 -13.92
N ILE A 753 5.47 6.11 -14.02
CA ILE A 753 4.04 5.77 -13.84
C ILE A 753 3.21 5.90 -15.12
N ASP A 754 3.86 6.20 -16.25
CA ASP A 754 3.21 6.42 -17.55
C ASP A 754 2.36 5.23 -18.02
N GLU A 755 2.89 4.02 -17.89
CA GLU A 755 2.22 2.77 -18.29
C GLU A 755 1.01 2.44 -17.39
N ASP A 756 0.94 3.02 -16.20
CA ASP A 756 -0.12 2.81 -15.22
C ASP A 756 -1.18 3.93 -15.24
N THR A 757 -1.11 4.88 -16.18
CA THR A 757 -1.94 6.10 -16.12
C THR A 757 -2.86 6.23 -17.33
N ILE A 758 -4.15 6.48 -17.07
CA ILE A 758 -5.14 6.88 -18.08
C ILE A 758 -5.17 8.40 -18.14
N VAL A 759 -4.71 8.97 -19.25
CA VAL A 759 -4.72 10.42 -19.50
C VAL A 759 -5.75 10.76 -20.55
N VAL A 760 -6.67 11.67 -20.22
CA VAL A 760 -7.64 12.24 -21.14
C VAL A 760 -7.30 13.71 -21.36
N PHE A 761 -7.21 14.13 -22.62
CA PHE A 761 -7.14 15.54 -23.01
C PHE A 761 -8.44 15.94 -23.69
N SER A 762 -9.05 17.06 -23.29
CA SER A 762 -10.23 17.63 -23.96
C SER A 762 -10.40 19.14 -23.65
N SER A 763 -11.51 19.75 -24.09
CA SER A 763 -11.86 21.16 -23.85
C SER A 763 -13.23 21.31 -23.16
N ASP A 764 -13.44 22.42 -22.45
CA ASP A 764 -14.73 22.75 -21.82
C ASP A 764 -15.83 23.15 -22.80
N ASN A 765 -15.46 23.78 -23.90
CA ASN A 765 -16.35 24.09 -25.00
C ASN A 765 -15.55 24.39 -26.29
N GLY A 766 -16.27 24.70 -27.35
CA GLY A 766 -15.72 25.12 -28.62
C GLY A 766 -15.03 26.49 -28.58
N PRO A 767 -14.47 26.92 -29.73
CA PRO A 767 -13.55 28.04 -29.78
C PRO A 767 -14.24 29.39 -29.89
N ILE A 768 -13.48 30.44 -29.59
CA ILE A 768 -13.85 31.83 -29.81
C ILE A 768 -12.64 32.62 -30.30
N LEU A 769 -12.85 33.58 -31.21
CA LEU A 769 -11.80 34.48 -31.70
C LEU A 769 -11.77 35.76 -30.88
N ASP A 770 -12.76 36.64 -31.02
CA ASP A 770 -12.91 37.79 -30.13
C ASP A 770 -13.82 37.41 -28.97
N ASP A 771 -13.26 37.42 -27.76
CA ASP A 771 -14.03 37.17 -26.53
C ASP A 771 -13.98 38.33 -25.53
N GLY A 772 -13.65 39.54 -25.99
CA GLY A 772 -13.68 40.75 -25.16
C GLY A 772 -12.42 41.61 -25.19
N TYR A 773 -11.37 41.16 -25.87
CA TYR A 773 -10.10 41.90 -26.00
C TYR A 773 -9.63 42.00 -27.44
N LEU A 774 -9.04 43.14 -27.79
CA LEU A 774 -8.39 43.38 -29.07
C LEU A 774 -6.97 42.80 -29.05
N ASP A 775 -6.90 41.47 -29.15
CA ASP A 775 -5.66 40.69 -29.12
C ASP A 775 -5.16 40.27 -30.52
N GLU A 776 -5.69 40.88 -31.57
CA GLU A 776 -5.41 40.57 -32.98
C GLU A 776 -5.82 39.15 -33.45
N SER A 777 -6.56 38.38 -32.64
CA SER A 777 -6.95 37.00 -33.01
C SER A 777 -7.82 36.93 -34.27
N PRO A 778 -8.88 37.75 -34.44
CA PRO A 778 -9.66 37.77 -35.69
C PRO A 778 -8.83 38.19 -36.90
N GLU A 779 -7.90 39.14 -36.73
CA GLU A 779 -7.09 39.71 -37.80
C GLU A 779 -5.98 38.76 -38.26
N ARG A 780 -5.42 37.96 -37.35
CA ARG A 780 -4.30 37.04 -37.60
C ARG A 780 -4.70 35.58 -37.78
N ILE A 781 -6.00 35.27 -37.80
CA ILE A 781 -6.47 33.89 -37.96
C ILE A 781 -6.05 33.26 -39.29
N GLY A 782 -5.88 34.05 -40.35
CA GLY A 782 -5.48 33.57 -41.67
C GLY A 782 -6.45 32.53 -42.24
N ASN A 783 -5.93 31.36 -42.65
CA ASN A 783 -6.74 30.24 -43.15
C ASN A 783 -7.13 29.23 -42.06
N HIS A 784 -6.68 29.44 -40.82
CA HIS A 784 -6.98 28.54 -39.70
C HIS A 784 -8.47 28.53 -39.39
N LYS A 785 -9.00 27.36 -39.04
CA LYS A 785 -10.42 27.18 -38.71
C LYS A 785 -10.52 26.56 -37.31
N PRO A 786 -10.69 27.36 -36.25
CA PRO A 786 -10.72 26.85 -34.88
C PRO A 786 -11.77 25.76 -34.64
N ALA A 787 -12.96 25.87 -35.24
CA ALA A 787 -14.01 24.85 -35.14
C ALA A 787 -13.87 23.73 -36.20
N GLY A 788 -12.82 23.77 -37.03
CA GLY A 788 -12.60 22.85 -38.13
C GLY A 788 -13.75 22.91 -39.17
N PRO A 789 -14.37 21.77 -39.53
CA PRO A 789 -15.49 21.74 -40.46
C PRO A 789 -16.85 22.10 -39.81
N LEU A 790 -16.88 22.28 -38.48
CA LEU A 790 -18.09 22.49 -37.71
C LEU A 790 -18.57 23.94 -37.80
N ARG A 791 -19.86 24.16 -37.58
CA ARG A 791 -20.49 25.49 -37.56
C ARG A 791 -20.60 26.02 -36.14
N GLY A 792 -20.48 27.33 -35.98
CA GLY A 792 -20.52 27.98 -34.68
C GLY A 792 -19.19 27.89 -33.91
N GLY A 793 -19.26 28.23 -32.63
CA GLY A 793 -18.16 28.27 -31.68
C GLY A 793 -18.72 28.32 -30.25
N LYS A 794 -17.90 28.71 -29.26
CA LYS A 794 -18.36 29.04 -27.90
C LYS A 794 -19.70 29.79 -27.95
N TYR A 795 -20.61 29.49 -27.03
CA TYR A 795 -22.01 29.97 -26.97
C TYR A 795 -23.02 29.34 -27.95
N SER A 796 -22.57 28.78 -29.08
CA SER A 796 -23.46 28.31 -30.15
C SER A 796 -24.22 27.02 -29.81
N GLN A 797 -25.41 26.86 -30.40
CA GLN A 797 -26.15 25.59 -30.43
C GLN A 797 -25.69 24.65 -31.57
N PHE A 798 -24.82 25.12 -32.47
CA PHE A 798 -24.23 24.26 -33.49
C PHE A 798 -23.06 23.44 -32.92
N ASP A 799 -22.66 22.37 -33.60
CA ASP A 799 -21.64 21.41 -33.16
C ASP A 799 -20.32 22.10 -32.79
N GLY A 800 -19.95 23.19 -33.46
CA GLY A 800 -18.73 23.95 -33.16
C GLY A 800 -18.74 24.57 -31.76
N GLY A 801 -19.87 24.60 -31.06
CA GLY A 801 -19.97 25.06 -29.67
C GLY A 801 -19.66 24.00 -28.62
N SER A 802 -20.02 22.73 -28.84
CA SER A 802 -19.90 21.69 -27.81
C SER A 802 -19.14 20.44 -28.27
N ARG A 803 -18.94 20.22 -29.57
CA ARG A 803 -18.04 19.17 -30.08
C ARG A 803 -16.61 19.64 -30.03
N VAL A 804 -15.81 18.97 -29.22
CA VAL A 804 -14.46 19.38 -28.81
C VAL A 804 -13.44 18.29 -29.15
N PRO A 805 -12.14 18.61 -29.28
CA PRO A 805 -11.13 17.58 -29.47
C PRO A 805 -11.06 16.72 -28.20
N MET A 806 -10.93 15.40 -28.33
CA MET A 806 -10.76 14.51 -27.19
C MET A 806 -9.79 13.37 -27.54
N ILE A 807 -8.72 13.26 -26.75
CA ILE A 807 -7.69 12.23 -26.90
C ILE A 807 -7.61 11.45 -25.59
N LEU A 808 -7.63 10.13 -25.65
CA LEU A 808 -7.38 9.25 -24.50
C LEU A 808 -6.13 8.43 -24.74
N ARG A 809 -5.18 8.48 -23.81
CA ARG A 809 -3.97 7.65 -23.83
C ARG A 809 -3.93 6.78 -22.57
N ALA A 810 -3.81 5.48 -22.76
CA ALA A 810 -3.72 4.51 -21.68
C ALA A 810 -2.88 3.31 -22.15
N PRO A 811 -1.54 3.39 -22.05
CA PRO A 811 -0.65 2.33 -22.50
C PRO A 811 -1.02 0.97 -21.89
N GLY A 812 -0.94 -0.10 -22.69
CA GLY A 812 -1.34 -1.45 -22.28
C GLY A 812 -2.84 -1.67 -22.02
N ARG A 813 -3.68 -0.62 -22.03
CA ARG A 813 -5.13 -0.70 -21.73
C ARG A 813 -6.02 -0.27 -22.89
N ALA A 814 -5.59 0.72 -23.67
CA ALA A 814 -6.28 1.20 -24.86
C ALA A 814 -5.50 0.83 -26.13
N THR A 815 -6.23 0.54 -27.21
CA THR A 815 -5.61 0.33 -28.53
C THR A 815 -5.55 1.65 -29.29
N PRO A 816 -4.37 2.15 -29.69
CA PRO A 816 -4.28 3.42 -30.40
C PRO A 816 -5.07 3.44 -31.70
N GLY A 817 -5.66 4.59 -32.04
CA GLY A 817 -6.46 4.71 -33.26
C GLY A 817 -7.41 5.90 -33.27
N VAL A 818 -8.39 5.85 -34.18
CA VAL A 818 -9.42 6.88 -34.33
C VAL A 818 -10.78 6.24 -34.05
N SER A 819 -11.57 6.87 -33.19
CA SER A 819 -12.92 6.42 -32.84
C SER A 819 -13.95 7.50 -33.13
N ASP A 820 -15.04 7.11 -33.78
CA ASP A 820 -16.22 7.92 -34.06
C ASP A 820 -17.36 7.67 -33.07
N ALA A 821 -17.10 6.90 -31.99
CA ALA A 821 -18.03 6.68 -30.91
C ALA A 821 -18.56 8.02 -30.36
N LEU A 822 -19.88 8.11 -30.24
CA LEU A 822 -20.53 9.29 -29.68
C LEU A 822 -20.32 9.32 -28.16
N LEU A 823 -19.61 10.31 -27.66
CA LEU A 823 -19.26 10.42 -26.24
C LEU A 823 -19.72 11.76 -25.66
N SER A 824 -20.17 11.72 -24.40
CA SER A 824 -20.45 12.91 -23.60
C SER A 824 -19.44 13.00 -22.46
N HIS A 825 -18.98 14.20 -22.12
CA HIS A 825 -18.13 14.40 -20.93
C HIS A 825 -18.85 14.06 -19.61
N ALA A 826 -20.19 14.03 -19.59
CA ALA A 826 -20.93 13.54 -18.44
C ALA A 826 -20.66 12.05 -18.14
N ASP A 827 -20.14 11.28 -19.11
CA ASP A 827 -19.90 9.83 -18.94
C ASP A 827 -18.64 9.48 -18.15
N PHE A 828 -17.79 10.46 -17.82
CA PHE A 828 -16.58 10.20 -17.04
C PHE A 828 -16.88 9.65 -15.64
N LEU A 829 -17.97 10.10 -14.99
CA LEU A 829 -18.39 9.60 -13.68
C LEU A 829 -18.60 8.09 -13.69
N ALA A 830 -19.54 7.59 -14.50
CA ALA A 830 -19.86 6.16 -14.56
C ALA A 830 -18.68 5.33 -15.09
N SER A 831 -17.96 5.83 -16.10
CA SER A 831 -16.87 5.09 -16.73
C SER A 831 -15.65 4.98 -15.80
N PHE A 832 -15.24 6.06 -15.13
CA PHE A 832 -14.10 6.01 -14.22
C PHE A 832 -14.44 5.21 -12.96
N ALA A 833 -15.68 5.29 -12.46
CA ALA A 833 -16.15 4.43 -11.38
C ALA A 833 -16.05 2.94 -11.75
N LYS A 834 -16.49 2.58 -12.97
CA LYS A 834 -16.38 1.20 -13.48
C LYS A 834 -14.94 0.71 -13.53
N ILE A 835 -14.03 1.52 -14.06
CA ILE A 835 -12.59 1.19 -14.15
C ILE A 835 -11.97 1.08 -12.74
N ALA A 836 -12.38 1.94 -11.81
CA ALA A 836 -11.91 1.93 -10.42
C ALA A 836 -12.51 0.80 -9.56
N GLY A 837 -13.54 0.11 -10.07
CA GLY A 837 -14.24 -0.96 -9.35
C GLY A 837 -15.29 -0.46 -8.35
N VAL A 838 -15.80 0.76 -8.54
CA VAL A 838 -16.86 1.35 -7.72
C VAL A 838 -18.23 1.12 -8.37
N CYS A 839 -19.19 0.65 -7.58
CA CYS A 839 -20.58 0.54 -8.01
C CYS A 839 -21.36 1.79 -7.56
N ILE A 840 -21.78 2.61 -8.52
CA ILE A 840 -22.67 3.75 -8.24
C ILE A 840 -24.13 3.28 -8.30
N PRO A 841 -24.98 3.62 -7.32
CA PRO A 841 -26.42 3.40 -7.41
C PRO A 841 -27.03 4.09 -8.64
N GLU A 842 -27.98 3.46 -9.32
CA GLU A 842 -28.61 4.04 -10.53
C GLU A 842 -29.23 5.43 -10.29
N ALA A 843 -29.78 5.66 -9.10
CA ALA A 843 -30.33 6.95 -8.70
C ALA A 843 -29.28 8.07 -8.59
N GLU A 844 -28.00 7.73 -8.43
CA GLU A 844 -26.87 8.66 -8.33
C GLU A 844 -26.13 8.80 -9.68
N MET A 845 -26.47 7.99 -10.69
CA MET A 845 -25.98 8.08 -12.07
C MET A 845 -26.94 8.90 -12.94
N ALA A 846 -27.21 10.15 -12.55
CA ALA A 846 -28.28 10.98 -13.13
C ALA A 846 -28.35 10.91 -14.67
N ASP A 847 -27.27 11.32 -15.36
CA ASP A 847 -27.15 11.27 -16.82
C ASP A 847 -25.93 10.51 -17.33
N SER A 848 -25.02 10.12 -16.43
CA SER A 848 -23.77 9.45 -16.76
C SER A 848 -24.01 8.01 -17.20
N VAL A 849 -23.42 7.60 -18.32
CA VAL A 849 -23.52 6.23 -18.85
C VAL A 849 -22.14 5.60 -18.90
N ASP A 850 -22.03 4.31 -18.56
CA ASP A 850 -20.77 3.57 -18.67
C ASP A 850 -20.31 3.46 -20.13
N MET A 851 -19.30 4.25 -20.48
CA MET A 851 -18.65 4.29 -21.79
C MET A 851 -17.27 3.62 -21.76
N THR A 852 -16.94 2.82 -20.74
CA THR A 852 -15.61 2.22 -20.55
C THR A 852 -15.12 1.49 -21.80
N ALA A 853 -15.99 0.68 -22.42
CA ALA A 853 -15.62 -0.08 -23.61
C ALA A 853 -15.30 0.82 -24.81
N ALA A 854 -16.02 1.94 -24.97
CA ALA A 854 -15.77 2.91 -26.04
C ALA A 854 -14.51 3.74 -25.76
N LEU A 855 -14.33 4.18 -24.52
CA LEU A 855 -13.19 4.96 -24.05
C LEU A 855 -11.87 4.20 -24.20
N LEU A 856 -11.86 2.90 -23.90
CA LEU A 856 -10.66 2.06 -24.03
C LEU A 856 -10.51 1.42 -25.44
N GLY A 857 -11.40 1.74 -26.38
CA GLY A 857 -11.32 1.27 -27.76
C GLY A 857 -11.70 -0.20 -27.98
N ALA A 858 -12.35 -0.83 -26.99
CA ALA A 858 -12.92 -2.17 -27.14
C ALA A 858 -14.16 -2.20 -28.05
N THR A 859 -14.82 -1.05 -28.23
CA THR A 859 -15.89 -0.85 -29.21
C THR A 859 -15.83 0.53 -29.84
N ARG A 860 -16.42 0.67 -31.03
CA ARG A 860 -16.66 1.96 -31.69
C ARG A 860 -18.07 2.49 -31.48
N SER A 861 -18.93 1.73 -30.81
CA SER A 861 -20.27 2.16 -30.43
C SER A 861 -20.21 2.99 -29.16
N GLY A 862 -20.67 4.24 -29.23
CA GLY A 862 -20.86 5.12 -28.08
C GLY A 862 -22.33 5.22 -27.68
N ARG A 863 -22.72 6.38 -27.15
CA ARG A 863 -24.12 6.73 -26.87
C ARG A 863 -25.01 6.64 -28.10
N ASP A 864 -26.26 6.27 -27.89
CA ASP A 864 -27.30 6.45 -28.91
C ASP A 864 -27.71 7.92 -29.05
N GLN A 865 -27.75 8.61 -27.90
CA GLN A 865 -28.28 9.97 -27.75
C GLN A 865 -27.48 10.77 -26.70
N LEU A 866 -27.29 12.05 -26.98
CA LEU A 866 -26.85 13.01 -25.97
C LEU A 866 -27.50 14.37 -26.20
N VAL A 867 -27.52 15.18 -25.16
CA VAL A 867 -28.00 16.54 -25.21
C VAL A 867 -26.85 17.46 -24.85
N ALA A 868 -26.67 18.51 -25.64
CA ALA A 868 -25.76 19.61 -25.36
C ALA A 868 -26.55 20.91 -25.22
N GLU A 869 -25.95 21.95 -24.67
CA GLU A 869 -26.58 23.26 -24.54
C GLU A 869 -25.78 24.38 -25.20
N GLY A 870 -26.46 25.25 -25.94
CA GLY A 870 -25.95 26.57 -26.26
C GLY A 870 -26.16 27.56 -25.11
N PHE A 871 -25.74 28.81 -25.31
CA PHE A 871 -25.85 29.85 -24.30
C PHE A 871 -27.30 30.05 -23.81
N GLY A 872 -27.47 30.10 -22.49
CA GLY A 872 -28.76 30.31 -21.83
C GLY A 872 -29.64 29.05 -21.74
N ALA A 873 -29.04 27.88 -21.50
CA ALA A 873 -29.73 26.58 -21.37
C ALA A 873 -30.58 26.22 -22.60
N ARG A 874 -30.05 26.53 -23.79
CA ARG A 874 -30.71 26.23 -25.07
C ARG A 874 -30.28 24.85 -25.54
N MET A 875 -31.12 23.85 -25.27
CA MET A 875 -30.81 22.45 -25.49
C MET A 875 -30.79 22.06 -26.97
N VAL A 876 -29.91 21.11 -27.29
CA VAL A 876 -29.66 20.56 -28.61
C VAL A 876 -29.58 19.04 -28.47
N LEU A 877 -30.37 18.29 -29.23
CA LEU A 877 -30.36 16.84 -29.19
C LEU A 877 -29.52 16.27 -30.33
N ARG A 878 -28.55 15.41 -29.99
CA ARG A 878 -27.86 14.51 -30.91
C ARG A 878 -28.45 13.11 -30.75
N SER A 879 -28.93 12.50 -31.83
CA SER A 879 -29.44 11.11 -31.84
C SER A 879 -29.02 10.40 -33.11
N GLY A 880 -28.14 9.41 -33.00
CA GLY A 880 -27.50 8.78 -34.16
C GLY A 880 -26.87 9.85 -35.06
N ASP A 881 -27.16 9.83 -36.37
CA ASP A 881 -26.68 10.82 -37.34
C ASP A 881 -27.42 12.16 -37.36
N TRP A 882 -28.47 12.33 -36.54
CA TRP A 882 -29.30 13.53 -36.55
C TRP A 882 -28.99 14.50 -35.41
N VAL A 883 -29.10 15.79 -35.69
CA VAL A 883 -29.06 16.88 -34.70
C VAL A 883 -30.35 17.69 -34.81
N LEU A 884 -31.04 17.89 -33.69
CA LEU A 884 -32.21 18.75 -33.57
C LEU A 884 -31.86 19.96 -32.69
N ILE A 885 -32.13 21.15 -33.23
CA ILE A 885 -32.14 22.40 -32.46
C ILE A 885 -33.60 22.88 -32.39
N PRO A 886 -34.23 22.88 -31.21
CA PRO A 886 -35.57 23.42 -30.99
C PRO A 886 -35.71 24.90 -31.37
N PRO A 887 -36.94 25.41 -31.54
CA PRO A 887 -37.14 26.83 -31.78
C PRO A 887 -36.85 27.65 -30.52
N TYR A 888 -35.96 28.63 -30.65
CA TYR A 888 -35.61 29.58 -29.60
C TYR A 888 -35.67 31.02 -30.10
N GLU A 889 -36.23 31.89 -29.26
CA GLU A 889 -36.22 33.33 -29.47
C GLU A 889 -34.85 33.94 -29.13
N GLY A 890 -34.54 35.06 -29.77
CA GLY A 890 -33.29 35.80 -29.55
C GLY A 890 -32.53 36.09 -30.85
N PRO A 891 -31.37 36.76 -30.75
CA PRO A 891 -30.57 37.13 -31.90
C PRO A 891 -29.94 35.87 -32.52
N ARG A 892 -29.86 35.84 -33.87
CA ARG A 892 -29.20 34.75 -34.63
C ARG A 892 -27.67 34.82 -34.55
N LEU A 893 -27.13 36.00 -34.26
CA LEU A 893 -25.72 36.31 -34.17
C LEU A 893 -25.47 37.15 -32.92
N PHE A 894 -24.45 36.83 -32.14
CA PHE A 894 -23.85 37.75 -31.18
C PHE A 894 -22.84 38.62 -31.93
N TYR A 895 -23.27 39.83 -32.30
CA TYR A 895 -22.53 40.72 -33.20
C TYR A 895 -21.19 41.19 -32.64
N ASP A 896 -21.11 41.35 -31.33
CA ASP A 896 -19.90 41.71 -30.58
C ASP A 896 -18.85 40.61 -30.57
N LYS A 897 -19.25 39.35 -30.80
CA LYS A 897 -18.38 38.16 -30.76
C LYS A 897 -18.26 37.46 -32.12
N ASP A 898 -19.02 37.92 -33.12
CA ASP A 898 -19.22 37.29 -34.43
C ASP A 898 -19.57 35.78 -34.36
N ILE A 899 -20.43 35.39 -33.41
CA ILE A 899 -20.85 33.99 -33.21
C ILE A 899 -22.31 33.77 -33.55
N GLU A 900 -22.57 32.77 -34.40
CA GLU A 900 -23.93 32.27 -34.64
C GLU A 900 -24.48 31.55 -33.41
N THR A 901 -25.62 32.01 -32.88
CA THR A 901 -26.22 31.45 -31.66
C THR A 901 -26.98 30.15 -31.93
N GLY A 902 -27.43 29.95 -33.17
CA GLY A 902 -28.40 28.92 -33.54
C GLY A 902 -29.86 29.26 -33.21
N ASN A 903 -30.17 30.47 -32.73
CA ASN A 903 -31.55 30.87 -32.45
C ASN A 903 -32.40 30.95 -33.72
N SER A 904 -33.59 30.37 -33.69
CA SER A 904 -34.54 30.40 -34.79
C SER A 904 -35.96 30.20 -34.26
N LYS A 905 -36.93 30.89 -34.85
CA LYS A 905 -38.36 30.67 -34.55
C LYS A 905 -38.90 29.35 -35.08
N GLN A 906 -38.13 28.68 -35.95
CA GLN A 906 -38.47 27.39 -36.55
C GLN A 906 -37.46 26.34 -36.06
N PRO A 907 -37.88 25.08 -35.83
CA PRO A 907 -36.96 24.01 -35.51
C PRO A 907 -35.92 23.83 -36.63
N GLN A 908 -34.74 23.37 -36.25
CA GLN A 908 -33.67 23.04 -37.19
C GLN A 908 -33.28 21.58 -37.04
N LEU A 909 -33.11 20.89 -38.15
CA LEU A 909 -32.77 19.47 -38.20
C LEU A 909 -31.64 19.27 -39.20
N TYR A 910 -30.56 18.62 -38.76
CA TYR A 910 -29.36 18.37 -39.57
C TYR A 910 -28.99 16.89 -39.52
N ASN A 911 -28.43 16.37 -40.62
CA ASN A 911 -27.87 15.03 -40.68
C ASN A 911 -26.34 15.14 -40.85
N LEU A 912 -25.58 14.84 -39.80
CA LEU A 912 -24.13 15.09 -39.77
C LEU A 912 -23.31 14.18 -40.69
N ASN A 913 -23.85 13.03 -41.09
CA ASN A 913 -23.20 12.13 -42.06
C ASN A 913 -23.23 12.73 -43.48
N GLN A 914 -24.25 13.54 -43.78
CA GLN A 914 -24.37 14.25 -45.06
C GLN A 914 -23.82 15.68 -45.00
N ASP A 915 -23.92 16.32 -43.84
CA ASP A 915 -23.62 17.73 -43.64
C ASP A 915 -23.10 17.99 -42.22
N ILE A 916 -21.81 17.67 -42.01
CA ILE A 916 -21.11 17.94 -40.75
C ILE A 916 -21.06 19.44 -40.40
N GLY A 917 -21.22 20.32 -41.39
CA GLY A 917 -21.19 21.77 -41.22
C GLY A 917 -22.57 22.38 -40.93
N GLN A 918 -23.63 21.58 -40.78
CA GLN A 918 -24.99 22.04 -40.43
C GLN A 918 -25.47 23.24 -41.28
N ARG A 919 -25.27 23.15 -42.60
CA ARG A 919 -25.61 24.17 -43.59
C ARG A 919 -27.03 24.03 -44.11
N ASP A 920 -27.52 22.81 -44.33
CA ASP A 920 -28.84 22.55 -44.89
C ASP A 920 -29.85 22.13 -43.81
N ASN A 921 -30.80 23.01 -43.49
CA ASN A 921 -31.83 22.71 -42.50
C ASN A 921 -32.94 21.84 -43.12
N LEU A 922 -32.98 20.58 -42.70
CA LEU A 922 -33.89 19.55 -43.20
C LEU A 922 -35.23 19.49 -42.45
N ALA A 923 -35.48 20.36 -41.46
CA ALA A 923 -36.67 20.31 -40.60
C ALA A 923 -37.99 20.38 -41.40
N GLY A 924 -38.05 21.25 -42.41
CA GLY A 924 -39.24 21.36 -43.28
C GLY A 924 -39.47 20.14 -44.18
N LYS A 925 -38.41 19.34 -44.45
CA LYS A 925 -38.47 18.15 -45.29
C LYS A 925 -38.83 16.88 -44.50
N TYR A 926 -38.46 16.82 -43.22
CA TYR A 926 -38.70 15.66 -42.36
C TYR A 926 -39.44 16.04 -41.06
N PRO A 927 -40.69 16.52 -41.13
CA PRO A 927 -41.45 16.95 -39.95
C PRO A 927 -41.70 15.82 -38.95
N GLU A 928 -41.87 14.57 -39.41
CA GLU A 928 -42.02 13.40 -38.54
C GLU A 928 -40.75 13.13 -37.72
N LYS A 929 -39.56 13.31 -38.33
CA LYS A 929 -38.28 13.16 -37.64
C LYS A 929 -38.07 14.26 -36.61
N VAL A 930 -38.49 15.49 -36.91
CA VAL A 930 -38.50 16.59 -35.93
C VAL A 930 -39.39 16.22 -34.73
N ALA A 931 -40.61 15.73 -34.96
CA ALA A 931 -41.51 15.33 -33.88
C ALA A 931 -40.94 14.18 -33.02
N GLU A 932 -40.35 13.17 -33.66
CA GLU A 932 -39.65 12.05 -32.98
C GLU A 932 -38.53 12.58 -32.08
N MET A 933 -37.65 13.43 -32.62
CA MET A 933 -36.51 13.96 -31.87
C MET A 933 -36.93 14.94 -30.77
N MET A 934 -38.01 15.72 -30.97
CA MET A 934 -38.57 16.57 -29.91
C MET A 934 -39.09 15.72 -28.75
N ALA A 935 -39.77 14.58 -29.05
CA ALA A 935 -40.25 13.67 -28.02
C ALA A 935 -39.10 12.96 -27.26
N ILE A 936 -38.01 12.62 -27.96
CA ILE A 936 -36.79 12.12 -27.32
C ILE A 936 -36.20 13.15 -26.36
N LEU A 937 -36.04 14.40 -26.82
CA LEU A 937 -35.51 15.49 -26.00
C LEU A 937 -36.37 15.72 -24.75
N ASP A 938 -37.69 15.76 -24.92
CA ASP A 938 -38.66 15.90 -23.82
C ASP A 938 -38.54 14.76 -22.80
N SER A 939 -38.38 13.52 -23.27
CA SER A 939 -38.15 12.34 -22.42
C SER A 939 -36.86 12.45 -21.60
N ILE A 940 -35.76 12.91 -22.20
CA ILE A 940 -34.48 13.09 -21.49
C ILE A 940 -34.61 14.20 -20.44
N GLN A 941 -35.27 15.31 -20.77
CA GLN A 941 -35.48 16.44 -19.86
C GLN A 941 -36.25 16.06 -18.60
N HIS A 942 -37.28 15.21 -18.73
CA HIS A 942 -38.15 14.78 -17.62
C HIS A 942 -37.72 13.43 -17.01
N LYS A 943 -36.60 12.86 -17.44
CA LYS A 943 -36.06 11.63 -16.83
C LYS A 943 -35.55 11.96 -15.42
N GLY A 944 -36.19 11.38 -14.40
CA GLY A 944 -35.80 11.54 -12.99
C GLY A 944 -36.26 12.83 -12.32
N SER A 945 -37.17 13.59 -12.94
CA SER A 945 -37.86 14.73 -12.32
C SER A 945 -39.01 14.33 -11.41
#